data_AF-A0A858U7Z7-F1
#
_entry.id   AF-A0A858U7Z7-F1
#
_cell.length_a   1.000
_cell.length_b   1.000
_cell.length_c   1.000
_cell.angle_alpha   90.00
_cell.angle_beta   90.00
_cell.angle_gamma   90.00
#
_symmetry.space_group_name_H-M   'P 1'
#
loop_
_entity.id
_entity.type
_entity.pdbx_description
1 polymer ?
#
loop_
_entity_poly.entity_id
_entity_poly.type
_entity_poly.pdbx_seq_one_letter_code
_entity_poly.pdbx_strand_id
1 'polypeptide(L)'
;MKRNKKLNTLLPWLTLGSSALVLTVPLSVLSCGTTTEKLHADELVKTDEEKKQLSNAEIVKFYLQSLNKIQERANNLLSTAKKEVNKNAAKFILDGNEKDGGKIIGVNNLLKQLKEFETKTKNNELTSTAEFNQKMTEIETLAGDDDNKLNKELNKLFQDPKHKTKKELNDFISNLDEEIKIMIASLESTFDQENISKGQLQTVIDKKIYARTVNAIKTYDGNDYDGSSSFGSEVSQASYIQTGLKLFRVQALNAQVIKEELQKVPGEAKPQQVTIIKYPSFWKYRLEAADAIVLTLKDGTTEVFDTDEVDELPKMDGIKKYNEIYQQHFSSNAKSINSKNFFEKLKKATKMQFTIRSYSWVDKNGNETEYKTNAKDFYYSWMRTNLHAQATRLQSSLPLNEALYDVRKKINDDFSQQSQQYDAKFGEIDKKIDDIVNMLKSDENITEDVRKQKETELTSLTKEKANLEKDLASVKQKYDQDIQANIEAIEKQEAYQLENLVQKHMPSGSELFTKKDKYPNAYLFDLFSVNKEALFNEESFITKISSNEQKVKGRDAVTFEAVKGQNALFGQWLDFLAKGSLFYAAPSQFIQKQLDDKTFSIQPQGANISSEDLSKLKELFNKEEFLKSDAAKFGQYWYGLGLDNTLFAGPYYTKGVESLVEKFVKNKHYFDKEWVNSPETLEGYEIKYQAAPVDVKVFDTQQWQAYEEGTVSEVPFSSLNQTDRNTVLNDKQNKYGLKKRQSLIKDRLIARIVQEIAPVPIGSSSNLKYLFNDGYAKLMWGATTEQISKGEMKSFETYAAGTGLRFRTLIAAAINWAKQIDDQTNGQSKPYIARVAPDAKIDGMDQLDAEIKTPRDAYDDLNSLFALNSDLDKINLGTAGKEVSPTEYAEKAKKETNENEQYKGVGFAEIQKEMKILLDKFFEDNKDLFEEKKVTTIEYKVFYPYINISAHIKEAVKKVIKTINELDSRIKLDLQAPTDSNTFYNSFKTTASAFVGWSYDLQSIASGFDGLSWNTNLLPLLYTIANNSATYQKLEKSFPQLMKASKEFKTWLDAKIASKDLIFNPTVTPEKWEQIVIKHSSEAYVYIQNEQDKVQATDPFTVSAQWWIHYTTDKTNKDLISLANEFTNFLSPQVADGKVEIAKLGFTNYLSQKGYVAPIQEDGIVRYADYKLNKNN
;
A
#
# COMPACT_ATOMS: atom_id res chain seq x y z
N MET A 1 9.32 9.72 46.44
CA MET A 1 8.21 10.41 45.74
C MET A 1 6.89 9.81 46.21
N LYS A 2 6.16 10.54 47.07
CA LYS A 2 4.77 10.28 47.46
C LYS A 2 3.87 11.28 46.73
N ARG A 3 2.68 10.81 46.32
CA ARG A 3 1.47 11.57 45.93
C ARG A 3 1.58 12.53 44.72
N ASN A 4 0.83 12.24 43.67
CA ASN A 4 -0.48 12.88 43.50
C ASN A 4 -1.40 12.14 42.52
N LYS A 5 -2.56 11.73 43.05
CA LYS A 5 -3.78 11.39 42.30
C LYS A 5 -4.35 12.70 41.75
N LYS A 6 -4.43 12.85 40.42
CA LYS A 6 -5.44 13.66 39.70
C LYS A 6 -5.20 13.47 38.19
N LEU A 7 -5.90 12.51 37.59
CA LEU A 7 -6.11 12.41 36.13
C LEU A 7 -7.22 11.37 35.89
N ASN A 8 -8.45 11.77 36.20
CA ASN A 8 -9.69 11.15 35.70
C ASN A 8 -10.53 12.31 35.18
N THR A 9 -10.22 12.77 33.96
CA THR A 9 -10.99 13.70 33.11
C THR A 9 -10.05 14.13 31.98
N LEU A 10 -9.81 13.26 30.98
CA LEU A 10 -9.23 13.59 29.66
C LEU A 10 -9.10 12.31 28.81
N LEU A 11 -10.23 11.71 28.45
CA LEU A 11 -10.37 10.76 27.33
C LEU A 11 -11.76 11.06 26.74
N PRO A 12 -11.87 11.72 25.57
CA PRO A 12 -11.55 11.10 24.28
C PRO A 12 -10.96 12.08 23.25
N TRP A 13 -9.62 12.20 23.13
CA TRP A 13 -8.99 13.08 22.12
C TRP A 13 -7.70 12.51 21.49
N LEU A 14 -7.60 11.18 21.40
CA LEU A 14 -6.47 10.50 20.75
C LEU A 14 -6.96 9.39 19.82
N THR A 15 -7.65 9.79 18.75
CA THR A 15 -7.89 8.92 17.59
C THR A 15 -7.75 9.76 16.35
N LEU A 16 -6.56 9.79 15.76
CA LEU A 16 -6.34 10.09 14.36
C LEU A 16 -4.90 9.65 14.11
N GLY A 17 -4.74 8.69 13.19
CA GLY A 17 -3.52 8.26 12.46
C GLY A 17 -2.16 8.31 13.18
N SER A 18 -1.47 7.18 13.21
CA SER A 18 -0.03 7.10 13.00
C SER A 18 0.40 5.67 13.20
N SER A 19 1.24 5.20 12.27
CA SER A 19 2.21 4.14 12.52
C SER A 19 3.20 4.67 13.57
N ALA A 20 3.34 3.99 14.70
CA ALA A 20 4.33 4.28 15.75
C ALA A 20 4.65 2.93 16.45
N LEU A 21 5.84 2.63 16.99
CA LEU A 21 6.95 3.44 17.50
C LEU A 21 8.15 2.49 17.73
N VAL A 22 9.41 2.94 17.56
CA VAL A 22 10.56 2.40 18.30
C VAL A 22 11.40 3.57 18.83
N LEU A 23 11.65 3.55 20.14
CA LEU A 23 12.63 4.38 20.85
C LEU A 23 14.00 3.69 20.75
N THR A 24 15.02 4.39 20.28
CA THR A 24 16.41 4.07 20.63
C THR A 24 17.22 5.36 20.77
N VAL A 25 17.82 5.50 21.95
CA VAL A 25 18.74 6.58 22.32
C VAL A 25 20.07 6.32 21.62
N PRO A 26 20.69 7.29 20.91
CA PRO A 26 22.05 7.11 20.43
C PRO A 26 23.02 7.35 21.59
N LEU A 27 23.64 6.27 22.09
CA LEU A 27 24.89 6.39 22.82
C LEU A 27 26.02 6.54 21.80
N SER A 28 26.45 7.77 21.57
CA SER A 28 27.61 8.10 20.75
C SER A 28 28.88 8.10 21.61
N VAL A 29 29.65 6.99 21.65
CA VAL A 29 31.06 6.97 22.09
C VAL A 29 31.81 5.79 21.42
N LEU A 30 32.99 6.10 20.85
CA LEU A 30 34.06 5.25 20.28
C LEU A 30 33.99 4.86 18.80
N SER A 31 34.30 5.84 17.94
CA SER A 31 35.16 5.63 16.78
C SER A 31 36.62 5.53 17.24
N CYS A 32 37.22 4.34 17.24
CA CYS A 32 38.67 4.14 17.14
C CYS A 32 38.95 2.67 16.84
N GLY A 33 39.56 2.40 15.69
CA GLY A 33 39.91 1.07 15.22
C GLY A 33 40.45 1.15 13.80
N THR A 34 41.52 1.92 13.62
CA THR A 34 42.28 2.06 12.38
C THR A 34 43.27 0.91 12.19
N THR A 35 43.50 0.55 10.92
CA THR A 35 44.81 0.17 10.34
C THR A 35 45.49 -1.14 10.76
N THR A 36 44.83 -2.29 10.58
CA THR A 36 45.58 -3.58 10.57
C THR A 36 45.31 -4.46 9.35
N GLU A 37 44.13 -4.42 8.73
CA GLU A 37 43.83 -5.26 7.56
C GLU A 37 44.39 -4.72 6.22
N LYS A 38 44.77 -3.43 6.18
CA LYS A 38 45.36 -2.84 4.97
C LYS A 38 46.84 -3.22 4.77
N LEU A 39 47.51 -3.70 5.82
CA LEU A 39 48.97 -3.89 5.82
C LEU A 39 49.45 -5.14 5.09
N HIS A 40 48.62 -6.16 4.88
CA HIS A 40 49.06 -7.37 4.17
C HIS A 40 48.66 -7.44 2.68
N ALA A 41 47.66 -6.67 2.24
CA ALA A 41 47.35 -6.55 0.81
C ALA A 41 48.31 -5.59 0.08
N ASP A 42 48.80 -4.56 0.77
CA ASP A 42 49.69 -3.55 0.18
C ASP A 42 51.15 -4.03 0.03
N GLU A 43 51.56 -5.12 0.69
CA GLU A 43 52.91 -5.67 0.58
C GLU A 43 53.16 -6.53 -0.68
N LEU A 44 52.12 -6.92 -1.42
CA LEU A 44 52.25 -7.89 -2.52
C LEU A 44 51.67 -7.46 -3.87
N VAL A 45 51.01 -6.30 -3.97
CA VAL A 45 50.44 -5.81 -5.23
C VAL A 45 50.99 -4.42 -5.54
N LYS A 46 51.69 -4.27 -6.67
CA LYS A 46 52.52 -3.09 -6.95
C LYS A 46 51.77 -1.97 -7.66
N THR A 47 50.54 -2.20 -8.12
CA THR A 47 49.75 -1.20 -8.86
C THR A 47 48.25 -1.24 -8.55
N ASP A 48 47.58 -0.09 -8.67
CA ASP A 48 46.12 0.04 -8.51
C ASP A 48 45.32 -0.66 -9.64
N GLU A 49 46.00 -1.07 -10.70
CA GLU A 49 45.44 -1.79 -11.85
C GLU A 49 45.32 -3.30 -11.58
N GLU A 50 46.29 -3.88 -10.87
CA GLU A 50 46.22 -5.27 -10.38
C GLU A 50 45.15 -5.44 -9.29
N LYS A 51 44.91 -4.40 -8.46
CA LYS A 51 43.81 -4.38 -7.48
C LYS A 51 42.42 -4.43 -8.12
N LYS A 52 42.29 -4.01 -9.38
CA LYS A 52 41.02 -4.08 -10.15
C LYS A 52 40.83 -5.41 -10.89
N GLN A 53 41.82 -6.30 -10.92
CA GLN A 53 41.80 -7.52 -11.72
C GLN A 53 41.79 -8.83 -10.93
N LEU A 54 41.83 -8.79 -9.59
CA LEU A 54 41.66 -10.00 -8.78
C LEU A 54 40.27 -10.59 -9.01
N SER A 55 40.24 -11.74 -9.69
CA SER A 55 38.99 -12.48 -9.91
C SER A 55 38.48 -13.04 -8.57
N ASN A 56 37.16 -13.21 -8.42
CA ASN A 56 36.57 -13.87 -7.24
C ASN A 56 37.20 -15.26 -7.00
N ALA A 57 37.68 -15.94 -8.05
CA ALA A 57 38.41 -17.20 -7.94
C ALA A 57 39.75 -17.07 -7.19
N GLU A 58 40.46 -15.95 -7.32
CA GLU A 58 41.73 -15.70 -6.62
C GLU A 58 41.50 -15.31 -5.16
N ILE A 59 40.41 -14.58 -4.87
CA ILE A 59 39.97 -14.27 -3.51
C ILE A 59 39.56 -15.57 -2.78
N VAL A 60 38.79 -16.44 -3.44
CA VAL A 60 38.41 -17.75 -2.90
C VAL A 60 39.64 -18.63 -2.70
N LYS A 61 40.58 -18.66 -3.66
CA LYS A 61 41.84 -19.38 -3.53
C LYS A 61 42.68 -18.87 -2.35
N PHE A 62 42.72 -17.55 -2.11
CA PHE A 62 43.38 -16.95 -0.96
C PHE A 62 42.71 -17.34 0.37
N TYR A 63 41.38 -17.35 0.42
CA TYR A 63 40.62 -17.81 1.60
C TYR A 63 40.89 -19.29 1.90
N LEU A 64 40.87 -20.16 0.88
CA LEU A 64 41.18 -21.58 1.03
C LEU A 64 42.63 -21.82 1.49
N GLN A 65 43.58 -21.05 0.95
CA GLN A 65 44.98 -21.09 1.40
C GLN A 65 45.14 -20.63 2.86
N SER A 66 44.35 -19.64 3.28
CA SER A 66 44.37 -19.14 4.66
C SER A 66 43.76 -20.16 5.62
N LEU A 67 42.65 -20.81 5.25
CA LEU A 67 42.05 -21.90 6.02
C LEU A 67 43.00 -23.09 6.17
N ASN A 68 43.68 -23.50 5.08
CA ASN A 68 44.68 -24.57 5.12
C ASN A 68 45.86 -24.21 6.04
N LYS A 69 46.32 -22.95 6.04
CA LYS A 69 47.36 -22.49 6.97
C LYS A 69 46.90 -22.49 8.43
N ILE A 70 45.64 -22.12 8.70
CA ILE A 70 45.05 -22.18 10.04
C ILE A 70 44.98 -23.64 10.51
N GLN A 71 44.53 -24.55 9.65
CA GLN A 71 44.46 -25.99 9.94
C GLN A 71 45.85 -26.59 10.19
N GLU A 72 46.84 -26.24 9.36
CA GLU A 72 48.23 -26.66 9.54
C GLU A 72 48.81 -26.14 10.87
N ARG A 73 48.54 -24.88 11.22
CA ARG A 73 48.99 -24.27 12.48
C ARG A 73 48.33 -24.92 13.69
N ALA A 74 47.03 -25.21 13.64
CA ALA A 74 46.31 -25.92 14.69
C ALA A 74 46.87 -27.35 14.90
N ASN A 75 47.12 -28.08 13.81
CA ASN A 75 47.72 -29.40 13.85
C ASN A 75 49.16 -29.38 14.40
N ASN A 76 49.95 -28.38 14.05
CA ASN A 76 51.31 -28.19 14.58
C ASN A 76 51.31 -27.85 16.07
N LEU A 77 50.39 -27.02 16.55
CA LEU A 77 50.20 -26.73 17.97
C LEU A 77 49.80 -28.00 18.74
N LEU A 78 48.87 -28.79 18.21
CA LEU A 78 48.44 -30.05 18.80
C LEU A 78 49.57 -31.08 18.86
N SER A 79 50.36 -31.18 17.78
CA SER A 79 51.57 -32.02 17.71
C SER A 79 52.62 -31.61 18.74
N THR A 80 52.86 -30.30 18.88
CA THR A 80 53.81 -29.73 19.85
C THR A 80 53.35 -29.99 21.29
N ALA A 81 52.06 -29.79 21.58
CA ALA A 81 51.47 -30.12 22.87
C ALA A 81 51.64 -31.62 23.18
N LYS A 82 51.31 -32.52 22.24
CA LYS A 82 51.52 -33.97 22.39
C LYS A 82 52.99 -34.33 22.65
N LYS A 83 53.94 -33.67 21.96
CA LYS A 83 55.38 -33.85 22.17
C LYS A 83 55.83 -33.41 23.56
N GLU A 84 55.42 -32.24 24.03
CA GLU A 84 55.81 -31.75 25.35
C GLU A 84 55.15 -32.51 26.50
N VAL A 85 53.92 -32.99 26.32
CA VAL A 85 53.30 -33.93 27.26
C VAL A 85 54.11 -35.23 27.37
N ASN A 86 54.54 -35.79 26.25
CA ASN A 86 55.35 -37.02 26.25
C ASN A 86 56.77 -36.81 26.79
N LYS A 87 57.39 -35.65 26.53
CA LYS A 87 58.72 -35.29 27.01
C LYS A 87 58.74 -35.04 28.53
N ASN A 88 57.69 -34.40 29.06
CA ASN A 88 57.59 -34.14 30.50
C ASN A 88 57.03 -35.33 31.29
N ALA A 89 56.29 -36.25 30.66
CA ALA A 89 55.87 -37.51 31.29
C ALA A 89 57.04 -38.39 31.75
N ALA A 90 58.22 -38.28 31.12
CA ALA A 90 59.43 -38.99 31.54
C ALA A 90 60.16 -38.31 32.71
N LYS A 91 59.90 -37.03 32.98
CA LYS A 91 60.54 -36.24 34.05
C LYS A 91 59.70 -36.17 35.34
N PHE A 92 58.46 -36.66 35.29
CA PHE A 92 57.50 -36.62 36.41
C PHE A 92 57.54 -37.85 37.33
N ILE A 93 58.46 -38.78 37.10
CA ILE A 93 58.72 -39.91 38.01
C ILE A 93 60.08 -39.68 38.64
N LEU A 94 60.17 -38.75 39.60
CA LEU A 94 61.08 -38.75 40.76
C LEU A 94 60.97 -37.40 41.49
N ASP A 95 60.85 -37.51 42.80
CA ASP A 95 60.86 -36.48 43.84
C ASP A 95 59.55 -35.72 44.13
N GLY A 96 58.87 -36.19 45.18
CA GLY A 96 57.86 -35.43 45.92
C GLY A 96 58.45 -34.89 47.23
N ASN A 97 58.17 -33.63 47.54
CA ASN A 97 57.92 -33.16 48.91
C ASN A 97 57.30 -31.75 48.92
N GLU A 98 56.49 -31.50 49.94
CA GLU A 98 55.70 -30.30 50.25
C GLU A 98 56.55 -29.00 50.30
N LYS A 99 56.06 -27.77 50.02
CA LYS A 99 55.04 -26.97 50.75
C LYS A 99 54.83 -25.61 50.03
N ASP A 100 53.82 -24.86 50.48
CA ASP A 100 53.47 -23.45 50.20
C ASP A 100 52.69 -23.11 48.92
N GLY A 101 51.57 -22.40 49.16
CA GLY A 101 50.59 -21.98 48.18
C GLY A 101 50.77 -20.53 47.73
N GLY A 102 50.27 -20.24 46.52
CA GLY A 102 50.14 -18.89 46.03
C GLY A 102 49.70 -18.78 44.57
N LYS A 103 48.43 -18.42 44.37
CA LYS A 103 47.81 -17.73 43.21
C LYS A 103 47.79 -18.43 41.84
N ILE A 104 46.61 -18.96 41.48
CA ILE A 104 46.13 -19.02 40.08
C ILE A 104 44.65 -18.59 40.03
N ILE A 105 44.40 -17.31 39.68
CA ILE A 105 43.04 -16.76 39.40
C ILE A 105 42.81 -16.60 37.87
N GLY A 106 43.85 -16.64 37.03
CA GLY A 106 43.73 -16.38 35.59
C GLY A 106 43.13 -17.53 34.76
N VAL A 107 43.52 -18.77 35.03
CA VAL A 107 43.20 -19.92 34.17
C VAL A 107 41.74 -20.39 34.31
N ASN A 108 41.19 -20.32 35.52
CA ASN A 108 39.77 -20.63 35.75
C ASN A 108 38.84 -19.60 35.09
N ASN A 109 39.29 -18.36 34.90
CA ASN A 109 38.52 -17.34 34.21
C ASN A 109 38.49 -17.59 32.69
N LEU A 110 39.60 -18.05 32.11
CA LEU A 110 39.67 -18.44 30.70
C LEU A 110 38.81 -19.69 30.41
N LEU A 111 38.88 -20.71 31.27
CA LEU A 111 38.04 -21.91 31.18
C LEU A 111 36.55 -21.59 31.35
N LYS A 112 36.19 -20.63 32.20
CA LYS A 112 34.82 -20.14 32.35
C LYS A 112 34.36 -19.41 31.09
N GLN A 113 35.19 -18.56 30.51
CA GLN A 113 34.88 -17.82 29.27
C GLN A 113 34.76 -18.75 28.06
N LEU A 114 35.58 -19.80 27.96
CA LEU A 114 35.48 -20.81 26.91
C LEU A 114 34.23 -21.67 27.04
N LYS A 115 33.84 -22.09 28.26
CA LYS A 115 32.58 -22.79 28.50
C LYS A 115 31.35 -21.91 28.27
N GLU A 116 31.42 -20.62 28.59
CA GLU A 116 30.36 -19.66 28.25
C GLU A 116 30.27 -19.49 26.72
N PHE A 117 31.39 -19.42 26.01
CA PHE A 117 31.42 -19.39 24.54
C PHE A 117 30.87 -20.67 23.91
N GLU A 118 31.24 -21.84 24.43
CA GLU A 118 30.72 -23.15 24.02
C GLU A 118 29.20 -23.24 24.22
N THR A 119 28.71 -22.81 25.38
CA THR A 119 27.27 -22.80 25.70
C THR A 119 26.52 -21.86 24.76
N LYS A 120 27.03 -20.65 24.54
CA LYS A 120 26.44 -19.69 23.59
C LYS A 120 26.45 -20.20 22.16
N THR A 121 27.52 -20.88 21.74
CA THR A 121 27.62 -21.43 20.37
C THR A 121 26.66 -22.61 20.17
N LYS A 122 26.58 -23.54 21.14
CA LYS A 122 25.63 -24.66 21.10
C LYS A 122 24.17 -24.23 21.15
N ASN A 123 23.90 -23.06 21.74
CA ASN A 123 22.57 -22.49 21.84
C ASN A 123 22.24 -21.47 20.73
N ASN A 124 23.12 -21.23 19.75
CA ASN A 124 22.97 -20.17 18.72
C ASN A 124 22.81 -18.74 19.30
N GLU A 125 23.43 -18.44 20.44
CA GLU A 125 23.36 -17.15 21.13
C GLU A 125 24.46 -16.16 20.72
N LEU A 126 25.32 -16.49 19.75
CA LEU A 126 26.29 -15.54 19.18
C LEU A 126 25.58 -14.67 18.14
N THR A 127 25.36 -13.40 18.46
CA THR A 127 24.41 -12.56 17.73
C THR A 127 25.04 -11.72 16.62
N SER A 128 26.37 -11.73 16.45
CA SER A 128 27.03 -11.02 15.35
C SER A 128 28.42 -11.57 14.98
N THR A 129 28.79 -11.40 13.70
CA THR A 129 30.15 -11.61 13.18
C THR A 129 31.18 -10.76 13.93
N ALA A 130 30.78 -9.60 14.47
CA ALA A 130 31.65 -8.75 15.27
C ALA A 130 32.01 -9.35 16.64
N GLU A 131 31.08 -10.05 17.30
CA GLU A 131 31.34 -10.77 18.56
C GLU A 131 32.30 -11.95 18.35
N PHE A 132 32.12 -12.69 17.25
CA PHE A 132 33.03 -13.76 16.84
C PHE A 132 34.42 -13.23 16.50
N ASN A 133 34.51 -12.16 15.70
CA ASN A 133 35.78 -11.55 15.31
C ASN A 133 36.49 -10.93 16.52
N GLN A 134 35.78 -10.27 17.44
CA GLN A 134 36.36 -9.74 18.67
C GLN A 134 36.92 -10.88 19.56
N LYS A 135 36.21 -12.00 19.68
CA LYS A 135 36.68 -13.18 20.42
C LYS A 135 37.88 -13.84 19.75
N MET A 136 37.90 -13.89 18.42
CA MET A 136 39.05 -14.36 17.67
C MET A 136 40.24 -13.40 17.79
N THR A 137 40.03 -12.08 17.78
CA THR A 137 41.07 -11.10 18.08
C THR A 137 41.57 -11.23 19.51
N GLU A 138 40.73 -11.52 20.51
CA GLU A 138 41.17 -11.81 21.89
C GLU A 138 42.05 -13.07 21.95
N ILE A 139 41.68 -14.13 21.22
CA ILE A 139 42.44 -15.38 21.11
C ILE A 139 43.74 -15.17 20.33
N GLU A 140 43.71 -14.39 19.25
CA GLU A 140 44.88 -14.00 18.45
C GLU A 140 45.81 -13.06 19.21
N THR A 141 45.29 -12.15 20.05
CA THR A 141 46.09 -11.30 20.94
C THR A 141 46.76 -12.12 22.04
N LEU A 142 46.12 -13.21 22.48
CA LEU A 142 46.72 -14.20 23.39
C LEU A 142 47.75 -15.09 22.70
N ALA A 143 47.61 -15.33 21.39
CA ALA A 143 48.49 -16.18 20.58
C ALA A 143 49.58 -15.40 19.80
N GLY A 144 49.47 -14.07 19.73
CA GLY A 144 50.06 -13.25 18.67
C GLY A 144 51.33 -12.52 19.02
N ASP A 145 51.66 -12.32 20.29
CA ASP A 145 52.91 -11.69 20.68
C ASP A 145 53.68 -12.57 21.67
N ASP A 146 54.71 -13.18 21.12
CA ASP A 146 55.73 -14.03 21.75
C ASP A 146 55.28 -15.50 21.92
N ASP A 147 55.71 -16.38 20.99
CA ASP A 147 55.72 -17.85 21.16
C ASP A 147 56.38 -18.23 22.51
N ASN A 148 57.23 -17.37 23.07
CA ASN A 148 57.78 -17.52 24.40
C ASN A 148 56.74 -17.35 25.52
N LYS A 149 55.67 -16.58 25.35
CA LYS A 149 54.66 -16.33 26.40
C LYS A 149 53.67 -17.49 26.52
N LEU A 150 53.19 -18.03 25.39
CA LEU A 150 52.38 -19.25 25.39
C LEU A 150 53.23 -20.45 25.86
N ASN A 151 54.47 -20.59 25.39
CA ASN A 151 55.38 -21.61 25.92
C ASN A 151 55.74 -21.39 27.39
N LYS A 152 55.79 -20.14 27.89
CA LYS A 152 56.06 -19.84 29.32
C LYS A 152 54.84 -20.08 30.22
N GLU A 153 53.62 -19.85 29.73
CA GLU A 153 52.38 -20.22 30.43
C GLU A 153 52.13 -21.74 30.38
N LEU A 154 52.39 -22.41 29.24
CA LEU A 154 52.39 -23.87 29.15
C LEU A 154 53.48 -24.50 30.03
N ASN A 155 54.71 -23.96 30.03
CA ASN A 155 55.78 -24.42 30.92
C ASN A 155 55.48 -24.17 32.41
N LYS A 156 54.76 -23.10 32.77
CA LYS A 156 54.22 -22.93 34.13
C LYS A 156 53.17 -24.00 34.44
N LEU A 157 52.31 -24.33 33.49
CA LEU A 157 51.30 -25.39 33.62
C LEU A 157 51.93 -26.78 33.82
N PHE A 158 53.10 -27.03 33.21
CA PHE A 158 53.86 -28.28 33.33
C PHE A 158 54.81 -28.32 34.55
N GLN A 159 54.97 -27.23 35.30
CA GLN A 159 55.82 -27.17 36.50
C GLN A 159 55.06 -27.21 37.82
N ASP A 160 53.71 -27.22 37.80
CA ASP A 160 52.91 -27.41 39.01
C ASP A 160 52.70 -28.92 39.28
N PRO A 161 53.25 -29.49 40.36
CA PRO A 161 53.08 -30.90 40.68
C PRO A 161 51.68 -31.25 41.19
N LYS A 162 50.83 -30.25 41.43
CA LYS A 162 49.48 -30.47 41.94
C LYS A 162 48.46 -30.39 40.81
N HIS A 163 47.99 -31.59 40.45
CA HIS A 163 46.79 -31.87 39.68
C HIS A 163 46.90 -31.67 38.17
N LYS A 164 47.33 -32.73 37.49
CA LYS A 164 46.52 -33.43 36.48
C LYS A 164 47.09 -34.83 36.26
N THR A 165 46.27 -35.86 36.41
CA THR A 165 46.66 -37.21 36.03
C THR A 165 46.89 -37.26 34.52
N LYS A 166 47.79 -38.14 34.04
CA LYS A 166 48.01 -38.38 32.59
C LYS A 166 46.69 -38.58 31.83
N LYS A 167 45.68 -39.14 32.51
CA LYS A 167 44.32 -39.32 32.01
C LYS A 167 43.62 -37.98 31.74
N GLU A 168 43.56 -37.07 32.71
CA GLU A 168 42.88 -35.76 32.55
C GLU A 168 43.54 -34.88 31.47
N LEU A 169 44.86 -35.01 31.29
CA LEU A 169 45.57 -34.30 30.24
C LEU A 169 45.29 -34.90 28.85
N ASN A 170 45.20 -36.22 28.76
CA ASN A 170 44.77 -36.89 27.54
C ASN A 170 43.31 -36.60 27.20
N ASP A 171 42.43 -36.52 28.20
CA ASP A 171 41.01 -36.17 28.04
C ASP A 171 40.86 -34.72 27.54
N PHE A 172 41.67 -33.78 28.07
CA PHE A 172 41.73 -32.40 27.57
C PHE A 172 42.20 -32.32 26.11
N ILE A 173 43.27 -33.04 25.76
CA ILE A 173 43.77 -33.10 24.37
C ILE A 173 42.73 -33.73 23.45
N SER A 174 42.01 -34.76 23.91
CA SER A 174 40.95 -35.42 23.13
C SER A 174 39.75 -34.50 22.90
N ASN A 175 39.34 -33.74 23.91
CA ASN A 175 38.23 -32.78 23.77
C ASN A 175 38.61 -31.62 22.83
N LEU A 176 39.85 -31.11 22.92
CA LEU A 176 40.34 -30.06 22.03
C LEU A 176 40.43 -30.55 20.57
N ASP A 177 40.88 -31.79 20.36
CA ASP A 177 40.90 -32.43 19.03
C ASP A 177 39.49 -32.54 18.44
N GLU A 178 38.49 -32.88 19.26
CA GLU A 178 37.11 -33.00 18.82
C GLU A 178 36.44 -31.65 18.55
N GLU A 179 36.72 -30.62 19.36
CA GLU A 179 36.26 -29.25 19.10
C GLU A 179 36.85 -28.68 17.80
N ILE A 180 38.15 -28.92 17.54
CA ILE A 180 38.79 -28.53 16.28
C ILE A 180 38.13 -29.26 15.10
N LYS A 181 37.81 -30.56 15.23
CA LYS A 181 37.09 -31.30 14.18
C LYS A 181 35.67 -30.77 13.95
N ILE A 182 34.93 -30.42 15.00
CA ILE A 182 33.59 -29.84 14.88
C ILE A 182 33.65 -28.47 14.19
N MET A 183 34.64 -27.65 14.55
CA MET A 183 34.85 -26.34 13.93
C MET A 183 35.23 -26.48 12.45
N ILE A 184 36.12 -27.43 12.12
CA ILE A 184 36.48 -27.78 10.74
C ILE A 184 35.25 -28.30 9.99
N ALA A 185 34.46 -29.23 10.55
CA ALA A 185 33.26 -29.76 9.90
C ALA A 185 32.16 -28.70 9.72
N SER A 186 32.03 -27.74 10.63
CA SER A 186 31.14 -26.59 10.50
C SER A 186 31.59 -25.66 9.37
N LEU A 187 32.89 -25.38 9.28
CA LEU A 187 33.47 -24.63 8.16
C LEU A 187 33.31 -25.40 6.83
N GLU A 188 33.63 -26.68 6.78
CA GLU A 188 33.49 -27.54 5.60
C GLU A 188 32.03 -27.72 5.16
N SER A 189 31.07 -27.77 6.09
CA SER A 189 29.64 -27.81 5.74
C SER A 189 29.09 -26.47 5.27
N THR A 190 29.70 -25.36 5.68
CA THR A 190 29.40 -24.01 5.17
C THR A 190 30.04 -23.79 3.79
N PHE A 191 31.18 -24.43 3.53
CA PHE A 191 31.94 -24.36 2.28
C PHE A 191 31.89 -25.70 1.54
N ASP A 192 30.82 -25.90 0.77
CA ASP A 192 30.68 -27.05 -0.13
C ASP A 192 31.85 -27.13 -1.13
N GLN A 193 32.87 -27.93 -0.77
CA GLN A 193 34.14 -28.00 -1.49
C GLN A 193 33.97 -28.51 -2.92
N GLU A 194 32.92 -29.29 -3.20
CA GLU A 194 32.68 -29.84 -4.53
C GLU A 194 32.21 -28.75 -5.50
N ASN A 195 31.37 -27.81 -5.03
CA ASN A 195 30.91 -26.67 -5.81
C ASN A 195 31.97 -25.57 -5.96
N ILE A 196 32.81 -25.37 -4.94
CA ILE A 196 33.94 -24.43 -4.99
C ILE A 196 35.02 -24.92 -5.97
N SER A 197 35.28 -26.24 -6.04
CA SER A 197 36.29 -26.82 -6.93
C SER A 197 36.00 -26.63 -8.42
N LYS A 198 34.74 -26.36 -8.80
CA LYS A 198 34.32 -26.10 -10.18
C LYS A 198 34.15 -24.61 -10.51
N GLY A 199 34.25 -23.71 -9.52
CA GLY A 199 34.34 -22.27 -9.72
C GLY A 199 33.15 -21.59 -10.42
N GLN A 200 32.00 -22.27 -10.55
CA GLN A 200 30.81 -21.70 -11.19
C GLN A 200 29.73 -21.48 -10.15
N LEU A 201 29.49 -20.21 -9.79
CA LEU A 201 28.28 -19.82 -9.08
C LEU A 201 27.07 -20.27 -9.93
N GLN A 202 26.28 -21.20 -9.38
CA GLN A 202 25.04 -21.64 -10.03
C GLN A 202 24.11 -20.43 -10.17
N THR A 203 23.85 -20.01 -11.41
CA THR A 203 23.02 -18.84 -11.67
C THR A 203 21.55 -19.14 -11.36
N VAL A 204 20.73 -18.09 -11.26
CA VAL A 204 19.27 -18.22 -11.11
C VAL A 204 18.65 -19.03 -12.25
N ILE A 205 19.21 -18.96 -13.46
CA ILE A 205 18.77 -19.74 -14.63
C ILE A 205 19.07 -21.22 -14.42
N ASP A 206 20.28 -21.56 -13.97
CA ASP A 206 20.67 -22.94 -13.77
C ASP A 206 19.92 -23.59 -12.60
N LYS A 207 19.49 -22.79 -11.61
CA LYS A 207 18.59 -23.21 -10.52
C LYS A 207 17.12 -23.28 -10.95
N LYS A 208 16.76 -22.73 -12.12
CA LYS A 208 15.38 -22.57 -12.58
C LYS A 208 14.50 -21.78 -11.62
N ILE A 209 15.05 -20.81 -10.90
CA ILE A 209 14.31 -19.98 -9.94
C ILE A 209 14.34 -18.53 -10.34
N TYR A 210 13.29 -17.77 -10.06
CA TYR A 210 13.37 -16.31 -10.15
C TYR A 210 13.89 -15.70 -8.84
N ALA A 211 14.85 -14.79 -8.85
CA ALA A 211 15.30 -14.11 -7.62
C ALA A 211 15.33 -12.59 -7.76
N ARG A 212 14.89 -11.88 -6.72
CA ARG A 212 15.03 -10.41 -6.62
C ARG A 212 15.52 -9.98 -5.25
N THR A 213 16.04 -8.77 -5.16
CA THR A 213 16.46 -8.14 -3.90
C THR A 213 15.57 -6.96 -3.53
N VAL A 214 15.37 -6.72 -2.24
CA VAL A 214 14.59 -5.59 -1.69
C VAL A 214 15.43 -4.88 -0.65
N ASN A 215 15.58 -3.55 -0.78
CA ASN A 215 16.32 -2.71 0.18
C ASN A 215 15.49 -2.41 1.45
N ALA A 216 14.99 -3.45 2.09
CA ALA A 216 14.18 -3.35 3.30
C ALA A 216 14.34 -4.60 4.15
N ILE A 217 14.00 -4.46 5.43
CA ILE A 217 13.77 -5.59 6.33
C ILE A 217 12.41 -6.19 5.96
N LYS A 218 12.29 -7.52 5.92
CA LYS A 218 10.98 -8.16 5.79
C LYS A 218 10.12 -7.77 6.99
N THR A 219 9.03 -7.07 6.72
CA THR A 219 7.91 -6.93 7.65
C THR A 219 6.90 -8.01 7.32
N TYR A 220 6.36 -8.66 8.35
CA TYR A 220 5.24 -9.59 8.19
C TYR A 220 3.94 -8.84 8.40
N ASP A 221 2.93 -9.14 7.60
CA ASP A 221 1.54 -8.89 7.96
C ASP A 221 0.89 -10.20 8.41
N GLY A 222 -0.23 -10.09 9.11
CA GLY A 222 -0.92 -11.23 9.70
C GLY A 222 -1.40 -12.27 8.70
N ASN A 223 -1.62 -11.92 7.43
CA ASN A 223 -2.12 -12.85 6.41
C ASN A 223 -1.19 -12.92 5.19
N ASP A 224 0.12 -12.74 5.37
CA ASP A 224 1.10 -12.66 4.27
C ASP A 224 0.88 -13.78 3.23
N TYR A 225 0.67 -15.03 3.67
CA TYR A 225 0.55 -16.19 2.78
C TYR A 225 -0.88 -16.66 2.50
N ASP A 226 -1.87 -16.01 3.09
CA ASP A 226 -3.27 -16.41 3.00
C ASP A 226 -4.10 -15.32 2.30
N GLY A 227 -4.36 -15.54 1.01
CA GLY A 227 -5.18 -14.65 0.20
C GLY A 227 -6.66 -14.72 0.52
N SER A 228 -7.14 -15.69 1.29
CA SER A 228 -8.59 -15.97 1.40
C SER A 228 -9.36 -14.99 2.29
N SER A 229 -8.67 -14.09 2.98
CA SER A 229 -9.24 -12.89 3.62
C SER A 229 -8.93 -11.59 2.84
N SER A 230 -8.18 -11.67 1.74
CA SER A 230 -7.79 -10.47 0.99
C SER A 230 -8.95 -9.87 0.19
N PHE A 231 -8.86 -8.57 -0.05
CA PHE A 231 -9.79 -7.83 -0.91
C PHE A 231 -9.09 -6.65 -1.61
N GLY A 232 -9.76 -6.10 -2.62
CA GLY A 232 -9.25 -4.97 -3.41
C GLY A 232 -8.43 -5.40 -4.63
N SER A 233 -7.61 -4.47 -5.13
CA SER A 233 -6.68 -4.77 -6.22
C SER A 233 -5.55 -5.65 -5.72
N GLU A 234 -5.13 -6.59 -6.56
CA GLU A 234 -3.90 -7.32 -6.33
C GLU A 234 -2.69 -6.37 -6.31
N VAL A 235 -1.78 -6.57 -5.36
CA VAL A 235 -0.52 -5.83 -5.29
C VAL A 235 0.63 -6.75 -5.68
N SER A 236 1.53 -6.28 -6.56
CA SER A 236 2.62 -7.06 -7.17
C SER A 236 3.61 -7.76 -6.22
N GLN A 237 3.49 -7.55 -4.90
CA GLN A 237 4.34 -8.18 -3.89
C GLN A 237 3.59 -9.11 -2.93
N ALA A 238 2.26 -9.23 -3.08
CA ALA A 238 1.49 -10.18 -2.29
C ALA A 238 1.89 -11.61 -2.65
N SER A 239 2.44 -12.33 -1.69
CA SER A 239 2.86 -13.73 -1.86
C SER A 239 1.66 -14.65 -2.09
N TYR A 240 0.49 -14.31 -1.55
CA TYR A 240 -0.75 -15.05 -1.78
C TYR A 240 -1.18 -15.16 -3.25
N ILE A 241 -0.73 -14.26 -4.14
CA ILE A 241 -1.03 -14.35 -5.58
C ILE A 241 -0.47 -15.65 -6.19
N GLN A 242 0.62 -16.16 -5.62
CA GLN A 242 1.28 -17.38 -6.11
C GLN A 242 0.89 -18.64 -5.34
N THR A 243 0.41 -18.47 -4.10
CA THR A 243 0.12 -19.59 -3.18
C THR A 243 -1.37 -19.87 -3.01
N GLY A 244 -2.20 -18.85 -3.19
CA GLY A 244 -3.65 -18.92 -3.14
C GLY A 244 -4.26 -19.52 -4.41
N LEU A 245 -5.54 -19.87 -4.30
CA LEU A 245 -6.33 -20.43 -5.39
C LEU A 245 -7.54 -19.54 -5.69
N LYS A 246 -7.64 -19.02 -6.91
CA LYS A 246 -8.82 -18.27 -7.40
C LYS A 246 -9.79 -19.17 -8.16
N LEU A 247 -11.02 -18.70 -8.35
CA LEU A 247 -11.96 -19.31 -9.31
C LEU A 247 -11.34 -19.36 -10.73
N PHE A 248 -10.79 -18.25 -11.18
CA PHE A 248 -10.11 -18.10 -12.48
C PHE A 248 -9.15 -16.91 -12.40
N ARG A 249 -8.26 -16.78 -13.38
CA ARG A 249 -7.31 -15.66 -13.47
C ARG A 249 -7.05 -15.25 -14.90
N VAL A 250 -6.40 -14.10 -15.08
CA VAL A 250 -5.76 -13.75 -16.35
C VAL A 250 -4.44 -14.51 -16.46
N GLN A 251 -4.23 -15.22 -17.57
CA GLN A 251 -3.00 -15.92 -17.90
C GLN A 251 -2.35 -15.30 -19.14
N ALA A 252 -1.08 -14.91 -19.03
CA ALA A 252 -0.29 -14.55 -20.20
C ALA A 252 0.27 -15.80 -20.91
N LEU A 253 0.18 -15.81 -22.24
CA LEU A 253 0.49 -16.99 -23.08
C LEU A 253 1.90 -16.94 -23.67
N ASN A 254 2.45 -15.74 -23.87
CA ASN A 254 3.75 -15.52 -24.47
C ASN A 254 4.37 -14.20 -23.97
N ALA A 255 5.68 -14.07 -24.11
CA ALA A 255 6.32 -12.76 -23.99
C ALA A 255 6.12 -11.92 -25.25
N GLN A 256 5.97 -10.62 -25.04
CA GLN A 256 5.96 -9.61 -26.09
C GLN A 256 7.31 -9.52 -26.82
N VAL A 257 7.27 -9.05 -28.06
CA VAL A 257 8.43 -8.67 -28.86
C VAL A 257 8.28 -7.22 -29.30
N ILE A 258 9.18 -6.39 -28.79
CA ILE A 258 9.27 -4.97 -29.10
C ILE A 258 10.51 -4.74 -29.95
N LYS A 259 10.38 -3.92 -30.98
CA LYS A 259 11.50 -3.49 -31.82
C LYS A 259 11.56 -1.99 -31.93
N GLU A 260 12.75 -1.47 -32.19
CA GLU A 260 12.94 -0.09 -32.59
C GLU A 260 13.18 -0.05 -34.10
N GLU A 261 12.45 0.82 -34.79
CA GLU A 261 12.59 1.05 -36.22
C GLU A 261 12.77 2.54 -36.49
N LEU A 262 13.60 2.89 -37.47
CA LEU A 262 13.65 4.26 -37.97
C LEU A 262 12.45 4.48 -38.89
N GLN A 263 11.57 5.41 -38.54
CA GLN A 263 10.43 5.80 -39.36
C GLN A 263 10.52 7.29 -39.72
N LYS A 264 10.23 7.62 -40.99
CA LYS A 264 10.13 9.01 -41.43
C LYS A 264 8.79 9.57 -40.93
N VAL A 265 8.83 10.33 -39.83
CA VAL A 265 7.65 11.02 -39.29
C VAL A 265 7.32 12.20 -40.22
N PRO A 266 6.06 12.38 -40.67
CA PRO A 266 5.68 13.52 -41.50
C PRO A 266 6.08 14.85 -40.84
N GLY A 267 6.77 15.71 -41.58
CA GLY A 267 7.25 17.02 -41.09
C GLY A 267 8.66 17.02 -40.49
N GLU A 268 9.21 15.85 -40.14
CA GLU A 268 10.56 15.73 -39.57
C GLU A 268 11.62 15.46 -40.66
N ALA A 269 12.72 16.20 -40.62
CA ALA A 269 13.77 16.11 -41.63
C ALA A 269 14.58 14.79 -41.53
N LYS A 270 14.64 14.18 -40.34
CA LYS A 270 15.36 12.93 -40.08
C LYS A 270 14.39 11.84 -39.62
N PRO A 271 14.57 10.58 -40.06
CA PRO A 271 13.84 9.46 -39.50
C PRO A 271 14.00 9.43 -37.97
N GLN A 272 12.88 9.26 -37.27
CA GLN A 272 12.88 9.11 -35.82
C GLN A 272 12.84 7.63 -35.45
N GLN A 273 13.50 7.28 -34.35
CA GLN A 273 13.44 5.93 -33.80
C GLN A 273 12.08 5.75 -33.12
N VAL A 274 11.24 4.90 -33.69
CA VAL A 274 9.91 4.56 -33.17
C VAL A 274 9.98 3.17 -32.55
N THR A 275 9.47 3.03 -31.33
CA THR A 275 9.30 1.73 -30.69
C THR A 275 7.97 1.13 -31.15
N ILE A 276 8.02 -0.05 -31.75
CA ILE A 276 6.85 -0.78 -32.25
C ILE A 276 6.65 -2.09 -31.48
N ILE A 277 5.40 -2.47 -31.26
CA ILE A 277 5.04 -3.78 -30.74
C ILE A 277 4.88 -4.70 -31.95
N LYS A 278 5.89 -5.53 -32.20
CA LYS A 278 5.85 -6.52 -33.28
C LYS A 278 4.97 -7.72 -32.90
N TYR A 279 4.97 -8.06 -31.63
CA TYR A 279 4.20 -9.18 -31.10
C TYR A 279 3.77 -8.86 -29.67
N PRO A 280 2.48 -8.76 -29.35
CA PRO A 280 2.04 -8.48 -28.00
C PRO A 280 2.19 -9.73 -27.13
N SER A 281 2.12 -9.54 -25.82
CA SER A 281 1.84 -10.60 -24.85
C SER A 281 0.34 -10.91 -24.97
N PHE A 282 0.00 -12.05 -25.55
CA PHE A 282 -1.38 -12.51 -25.63
C PHE A 282 -1.81 -13.07 -24.28
N TRP A 283 -3.07 -12.89 -23.91
CA TRP A 283 -3.60 -13.40 -22.66
C TRP A 283 -4.98 -14.04 -22.84
N LYS A 284 -5.36 -14.87 -21.88
CA LYS A 284 -6.67 -15.49 -21.79
C LYS A 284 -7.19 -15.50 -20.36
N TYR A 285 -8.49 -15.62 -20.17
CA TYR A 285 -9.02 -16.09 -18.90
C TYR A 285 -8.73 -17.58 -18.77
N ARG A 286 -8.23 -17.99 -17.61
CA ARG A 286 -7.87 -19.38 -17.29
C ARG A 286 -8.72 -19.87 -16.13
N LEU A 287 -9.34 -21.02 -16.31
CA LEU A 287 -10.08 -21.70 -15.25
C LEU A 287 -9.09 -22.26 -14.24
N GLU A 288 -9.04 -21.67 -13.04
CA GLU A 288 -8.12 -22.06 -11.96
C GLU A 288 -8.77 -23.09 -11.05
N ALA A 289 -9.52 -22.68 -10.03
CA ALA A 289 -10.34 -23.60 -9.24
C ALA A 289 -11.64 -23.98 -9.94
N ALA A 290 -12.18 -23.09 -10.77
CA ALA A 290 -13.39 -23.37 -11.51
C ALA A 290 -13.14 -24.49 -12.52
N ASP A 291 -14.09 -25.40 -12.68
CA ASP A 291 -14.09 -26.46 -13.69
C ASP A 291 -14.97 -26.06 -14.90
N ALA A 292 -16.06 -25.33 -14.64
CA ALA A 292 -16.92 -24.74 -15.65
C ALA A 292 -17.62 -23.49 -15.11
N ILE A 293 -18.06 -22.62 -16.02
CA ILE A 293 -18.97 -21.51 -15.75
C ILE A 293 -20.33 -21.84 -16.38
N VAL A 294 -21.40 -21.78 -15.59
CA VAL A 294 -22.78 -21.95 -16.04
C VAL A 294 -23.51 -20.62 -15.95
N LEU A 295 -24.07 -20.17 -17.07
CA LEU A 295 -24.87 -18.95 -17.14
C LEU A 295 -26.34 -19.30 -17.23
N THR A 296 -27.18 -18.71 -16.37
CA THR A 296 -28.65 -18.70 -16.58
C THR A 296 -29.03 -17.40 -17.27
N LEU A 297 -29.70 -17.48 -18.40
CA LEU A 297 -30.11 -16.31 -19.20
C LEU A 297 -31.48 -15.79 -18.74
N LYS A 298 -31.85 -14.60 -19.21
CA LYS A 298 -33.16 -13.97 -18.93
C LYS A 298 -34.38 -14.82 -19.30
N ASP A 299 -34.25 -15.71 -20.28
CA ASP A 299 -35.31 -16.65 -20.69
C ASP A 299 -35.36 -17.94 -19.86
N GLY A 300 -34.49 -18.06 -18.84
CA GLY A 300 -34.37 -19.23 -17.98
C GLY A 300 -33.53 -20.37 -18.55
N THR A 301 -33.03 -20.26 -19.78
CA THR A 301 -32.12 -21.26 -20.35
C THR A 301 -30.75 -21.22 -19.68
N THR A 302 -30.02 -22.33 -19.72
CA THR A 302 -28.67 -22.43 -19.17
C THR A 302 -27.65 -22.74 -20.26
N GLU A 303 -26.47 -22.14 -20.16
CA GLU A 303 -25.34 -22.33 -21.08
C GLU A 303 -24.09 -22.69 -20.26
N VAL A 304 -23.32 -23.68 -20.71
CA VAL A 304 -22.16 -24.21 -19.99
C VAL A 304 -20.88 -23.94 -20.77
N PHE A 305 -19.89 -23.36 -20.08
CA PHE A 305 -18.57 -23.06 -20.61
C PHE A 305 -17.51 -23.75 -19.75
N ASP A 306 -16.98 -24.86 -20.24
CA ASP A 306 -16.20 -25.84 -19.46
C ASP A 306 -14.79 -26.05 -19.99
N THR A 307 -14.29 -25.09 -20.78
CA THR A 307 -12.92 -25.02 -21.27
C THR A 307 -12.44 -23.57 -21.27
N ASP A 308 -11.13 -23.39 -21.18
CA ASP A 308 -10.46 -22.10 -21.30
C ASP A 308 -9.54 -22.05 -22.53
N GLU A 309 -9.75 -22.94 -23.49
CA GLU A 309 -9.04 -22.97 -24.77
C GLU A 309 -9.07 -21.62 -25.47
N VAL A 310 -8.04 -21.34 -26.25
CA VAL A 310 -7.96 -20.23 -27.20
C VAL A 310 -7.45 -20.77 -28.53
N ASP A 311 -7.67 -20.04 -29.62
CA ASP A 311 -7.16 -20.44 -30.92
C ASP A 311 -5.61 -20.44 -30.92
N GLU A 312 -4.98 -21.03 -31.93
CA GLU A 312 -3.53 -20.91 -32.09
C GLU A 312 -3.12 -19.43 -32.12
N LEU A 313 -2.04 -19.09 -31.41
CA LEU A 313 -1.51 -17.74 -31.43
C LEU A 313 -1.10 -17.38 -32.87
N PRO A 314 -1.37 -16.15 -33.33
CA PRO A 314 -0.98 -15.73 -34.67
C PRO A 314 0.52 -15.91 -34.85
N LYS A 315 0.96 -16.47 -35.97
CA LYS A 315 2.40 -16.52 -36.26
C LYS A 315 2.94 -15.09 -36.31
N MET A 316 4.16 -14.89 -35.83
CA MET A 316 4.85 -13.61 -35.91
C MET A 316 5.18 -13.29 -37.37
N ASP A 317 4.20 -12.79 -38.12
CA ASP A 317 4.41 -12.26 -39.46
C ASP A 317 5.19 -10.95 -39.36
N GLY A 318 6.11 -10.70 -40.29
CA GLY A 318 7.02 -9.55 -40.21
C GLY A 318 6.34 -8.18 -40.39
N ILE A 319 5.03 -8.15 -40.65
CA ILE A 319 4.34 -6.99 -41.22
C ILE A 319 3.32 -6.40 -40.24
N LYS A 320 2.65 -7.20 -39.40
CA LYS A 320 1.59 -6.69 -38.53
C LYS A 320 2.17 -5.95 -37.32
N LYS A 321 1.80 -4.67 -37.17
CA LYS A 321 2.10 -3.85 -36.00
C LYS A 321 0.89 -3.87 -35.07
N TYR A 322 1.15 -3.96 -33.76
CA TYR A 322 0.13 -3.95 -32.72
C TYR A 322 0.19 -2.62 -31.94
N ASN A 323 -0.95 -2.14 -31.49
CA ASN A 323 -1.06 -0.88 -30.73
C ASN A 323 -0.97 -1.11 -29.21
N GLU A 324 -1.32 -2.30 -28.74
CA GLU A 324 -1.32 -2.67 -27.32
C GLU A 324 -0.33 -3.81 -27.06
N ILE A 325 0.46 -3.71 -26.00
CA ILE A 325 1.44 -4.73 -25.62
C ILE A 325 0.79 -5.99 -25.04
N TYR A 326 -0.47 -5.88 -24.62
CA TYR A 326 -1.21 -6.91 -23.92
C TYR A 326 -2.57 -7.07 -24.58
N GLN A 327 -2.85 -8.22 -25.19
CA GLN A 327 -4.09 -8.42 -25.96
C GLN A 327 -4.78 -9.73 -25.61
N GLN A 328 -6.10 -9.68 -25.43
CA GLN A 328 -6.88 -10.89 -25.22
C GLN A 328 -6.87 -11.72 -26.49
N HIS A 329 -6.59 -13.01 -26.34
CA HIS A 329 -6.73 -13.98 -27.42
C HIS A 329 -8.04 -14.75 -27.26
N PHE A 330 -8.81 -14.80 -28.34
CA PHE A 330 -10.14 -15.40 -28.32
C PHE A 330 -10.10 -16.87 -28.80
N SER A 331 -11.16 -17.60 -28.47
CA SER A 331 -11.41 -18.95 -28.93
C SER A 331 -12.53 -19.00 -29.95
N SER A 332 -12.34 -19.81 -30.99
CA SER A 332 -13.41 -20.25 -31.88
C SER A 332 -14.30 -21.33 -31.26
N ASN A 333 -13.84 -22.01 -30.20
CA ASN A 333 -14.64 -22.97 -29.45
C ASN A 333 -15.74 -22.24 -28.67
N ALA A 334 -17.00 -22.41 -29.07
CA ALA A 334 -18.15 -21.73 -28.47
C ALA A 334 -18.39 -22.08 -26.99
N LYS A 335 -17.81 -23.18 -26.47
CA LYS A 335 -17.83 -23.57 -25.06
C LYS A 335 -16.67 -22.99 -24.24
N SER A 336 -15.72 -22.29 -24.88
CA SER A 336 -14.64 -21.63 -24.15
C SER A 336 -15.12 -20.35 -23.47
N ILE A 337 -14.64 -20.12 -22.24
CA ILE A 337 -14.80 -18.83 -21.54
C ILE A 337 -14.04 -17.68 -22.23
N ASN A 338 -13.21 -17.98 -23.23
CA ASN A 338 -12.53 -17.00 -24.08
C ASN A 338 -13.21 -16.82 -25.45
N SER A 339 -14.43 -17.31 -25.63
CA SER A 339 -15.17 -17.16 -26.89
C SER A 339 -16.00 -15.87 -26.93
N LYS A 340 -16.26 -15.34 -28.13
CA LYS A 340 -17.22 -14.23 -28.30
C LYS A 340 -18.62 -14.60 -27.81
N ASN A 341 -19.02 -15.86 -28.04
CA ASN A 341 -20.29 -16.41 -27.56
C ASN A 341 -20.43 -16.27 -26.03
N PHE A 342 -19.38 -16.60 -25.27
CA PHE A 342 -19.40 -16.43 -23.81
C PHE A 342 -19.73 -15.00 -23.39
N PHE A 343 -19.00 -14.00 -23.90
CA PHE A 343 -19.22 -12.60 -23.53
C PHE A 343 -20.60 -12.07 -23.97
N GLU A 344 -21.13 -12.54 -25.10
CA GLU A 344 -22.48 -12.20 -25.55
C GLU A 344 -23.57 -12.78 -24.63
N LYS A 345 -23.38 -14.02 -24.16
CA LYS A 345 -24.28 -14.68 -23.21
C LYS A 345 -24.17 -14.07 -21.82
N LEU A 346 -22.97 -13.69 -21.39
CA LEU A 346 -22.70 -13.05 -20.11
C LEU A 346 -23.47 -11.73 -19.95
N LYS A 347 -23.58 -10.92 -21.01
CA LYS A 347 -24.41 -9.69 -21.03
C LYS A 347 -25.91 -9.93 -20.83
N LYS A 348 -26.38 -11.16 -21.07
CA LYS A 348 -27.79 -11.57 -20.98
C LYS A 348 -28.06 -12.45 -19.75
N ALA A 349 -27.04 -12.76 -18.96
CA ALA A 349 -27.15 -13.64 -17.82
C ALA A 349 -27.82 -12.92 -16.63
N THR A 350 -28.70 -13.64 -15.93
CA THR A 350 -29.27 -13.25 -14.63
C THR A 350 -28.58 -13.99 -13.48
N LYS A 351 -27.82 -15.04 -13.80
CA LYS A 351 -27.08 -15.86 -12.83
C LYS A 351 -25.79 -16.38 -13.45
N MET A 352 -24.71 -16.38 -12.67
CA MET A 352 -23.42 -16.97 -13.02
C MET A 352 -22.99 -17.94 -11.92
N GLN A 353 -22.74 -19.19 -12.28
CA GLN A 353 -22.38 -20.27 -11.36
C GLN A 353 -21.03 -20.88 -11.75
N PHE A 354 -20.15 -21.14 -10.78
CA PHE A 354 -18.84 -21.78 -10.98
C PHE A 354 -18.83 -23.16 -10.32
N THR A 355 -18.71 -24.24 -11.10
CA THR A 355 -18.38 -25.55 -10.51
C THR A 355 -16.92 -25.55 -10.08
N ILE A 356 -16.60 -26.19 -8.96
CA ILE A 356 -15.22 -26.28 -8.48
C ILE A 356 -14.63 -27.64 -8.84
N ARG A 357 -13.38 -27.64 -9.32
CA ARG A 357 -12.60 -28.85 -9.55
C ARG A 357 -12.10 -29.40 -8.22
N SER A 358 -11.96 -30.72 -8.11
CA SER A 358 -11.45 -31.36 -6.90
C SER A 358 -9.96 -31.68 -7.05
N TYR A 359 -9.11 -31.01 -6.28
CA TYR A 359 -7.70 -31.37 -6.14
C TYR A 359 -7.19 -31.06 -4.73
N SER A 360 -6.01 -31.56 -4.42
CA SER A 360 -5.50 -31.58 -3.05
C SER A 360 -4.85 -30.27 -2.64
N TRP A 361 -5.11 -29.87 -1.41
CA TRP A 361 -4.31 -28.88 -0.71
C TRP A 361 -2.95 -29.47 -0.32
N VAL A 362 -1.91 -28.64 -0.27
CA VAL A 362 -0.58 -29.00 0.24
C VAL A 362 -0.22 -28.20 1.50
N ASP A 363 0.59 -28.80 2.36
CA ASP A 363 1.16 -28.11 3.53
C ASP A 363 2.38 -27.23 3.16
N LYS A 364 2.97 -26.55 4.15
CA LYS A 364 4.24 -25.80 4.00
C LYS A 364 5.43 -26.65 3.53
N ASN A 365 5.35 -27.96 3.69
CA ASN A 365 6.38 -28.89 3.26
C ASN A 365 6.21 -29.30 1.78
N GLY A 366 5.06 -29.00 1.18
CA GLY A 366 4.67 -29.42 -0.15
C GLY A 366 4.07 -30.82 -0.19
N ASN A 367 3.73 -31.39 0.98
CA ASN A 367 3.08 -32.69 1.08
C ASN A 367 1.60 -32.55 0.75
N GLU A 368 1.07 -33.51 -0.01
CA GLU A 368 -0.37 -33.63 -0.24
C GLU A 368 -1.13 -33.88 1.07
N THR A 369 -2.22 -33.15 1.28
CA THR A 369 -3.13 -33.36 2.40
C THR A 369 -4.37 -34.15 1.97
N GLU A 370 -5.17 -34.61 2.93
CA GLU A 370 -6.44 -35.29 2.66
C GLU A 370 -7.54 -34.35 2.14
N TYR A 371 -7.39 -33.03 2.34
CA TYR A 371 -8.40 -32.04 2.02
C TYR A 371 -8.42 -31.74 0.52
N LYS A 372 -9.63 -31.59 -0.02
CA LYS A 372 -9.87 -31.30 -1.43
C LYS A 372 -10.57 -29.96 -1.61
N THR A 373 -10.22 -29.28 -2.68
CA THR A 373 -10.89 -28.04 -3.09
C THR A 373 -12.37 -28.28 -3.40
N ASN A 374 -13.23 -27.36 -2.96
CA ASN A 374 -14.68 -27.44 -3.14
C ASN A 374 -15.35 -26.04 -3.11
N ALA A 375 -16.66 -25.96 -3.38
CA ALA A 375 -17.40 -24.68 -3.42
C ALA A 375 -17.45 -23.96 -2.06
N LYS A 376 -17.46 -24.72 -0.96
CA LYS A 376 -17.49 -24.16 0.40
C LYS A 376 -16.22 -23.41 0.76
N ASP A 377 -15.11 -23.71 0.09
CA ASP A 377 -13.85 -22.99 0.30
C ASP A 377 -13.95 -21.49 -0.06
N PHE A 378 -14.75 -21.17 -1.09
CA PHE A 378 -14.99 -19.78 -1.51
C PHE A 378 -16.02 -19.08 -0.62
N TYR A 379 -16.97 -19.83 -0.05
CA TYR A 379 -17.88 -19.29 0.96
C TYR A 379 -17.11 -18.92 2.23
N TYR A 380 -16.19 -19.78 2.67
CA TYR A 380 -15.34 -19.50 3.83
C TYR A 380 -14.50 -18.25 3.59
N SER A 381 -13.89 -18.11 2.40
CA SER A 381 -13.18 -16.88 2.03
C SER A 381 -14.04 -15.62 2.13
N TRP A 382 -15.24 -15.66 1.55
CA TRP A 382 -16.16 -14.53 1.59
C TRP A 382 -16.55 -14.15 3.02
N MET A 383 -16.88 -15.15 3.84
CA MET A 383 -17.23 -14.92 5.23
C MET A 383 -16.06 -14.35 6.03
N ARG A 384 -14.83 -14.84 5.83
CA ARG A 384 -13.63 -14.26 6.44
C ARG A 384 -13.40 -12.81 6.04
N THR A 385 -13.62 -12.49 4.76
CA THR A 385 -13.51 -11.11 4.25
C THR A 385 -14.54 -10.20 4.93
N ASN A 386 -15.79 -10.63 5.10
CA ASN A 386 -16.81 -9.85 5.82
C ASN A 386 -16.54 -9.74 7.31
N LEU A 387 -15.93 -10.76 7.90
CA LEU A 387 -15.48 -10.76 9.28
C LEU A 387 -14.25 -9.88 9.50
N HIS A 388 -13.80 -9.06 8.53
CA HIS A 388 -12.86 -7.96 8.81
C HIS A 388 -13.50 -6.87 9.68
N ALA A 389 -14.80 -6.59 9.57
CA ALA A 389 -15.43 -5.61 10.44
C ALA A 389 -15.53 -6.13 11.88
N GLN A 390 -14.92 -5.43 12.85
CA GLN A 390 -14.99 -5.81 14.27
C GLN A 390 -16.44 -5.99 14.74
N ALA A 391 -17.34 -5.09 14.32
CA ALA A 391 -18.76 -5.18 14.67
C ALA A 391 -19.38 -6.52 14.23
N THR A 392 -19.08 -6.96 13.00
CA THR A 392 -19.56 -8.25 12.47
C THR A 392 -18.97 -9.43 13.23
N ARG A 393 -17.66 -9.40 13.56
CA ARG A 393 -17.03 -10.46 14.38
C ARG A 393 -17.68 -10.58 15.74
N LEU A 394 -17.80 -9.46 16.45
CA LEU A 394 -18.40 -9.44 17.78
C LEU A 394 -19.86 -9.91 17.70
N GLN A 395 -20.66 -9.40 16.76
CA GLN A 395 -22.05 -9.82 16.56
C GLN A 395 -22.17 -11.33 16.30
N SER A 396 -21.31 -11.88 15.45
CA SER A 396 -21.32 -13.31 15.12
C SER A 396 -20.88 -14.23 16.26
N SER A 397 -20.30 -13.69 17.32
CA SER A 397 -19.71 -14.47 18.41
C SER A 397 -20.63 -14.76 19.59
N LEU A 398 -21.81 -14.11 19.69
CA LEU A 398 -22.72 -14.31 20.84
C LEU A 398 -24.20 -14.04 20.51
N PRO A 399 -25.15 -14.88 20.98
CA PRO A 399 -26.59 -14.54 21.05
C PRO A 399 -26.87 -13.28 21.89
N LEU A 400 -25.93 -12.92 22.77
CA LEU A 400 -26.02 -11.76 23.66
C LEU A 400 -25.93 -10.43 22.92
N ASN A 401 -25.44 -10.39 21.69
CA ASN A 401 -25.35 -9.14 20.92
C ASN A 401 -26.70 -8.68 20.38
N GLU A 402 -27.68 -9.56 20.15
CA GLU A 402 -29.06 -9.13 19.92
C GLU A 402 -29.61 -8.45 21.17
N ALA A 403 -29.40 -9.03 22.37
CA ALA A 403 -29.84 -8.42 23.62
C ALA A 403 -29.12 -7.08 23.90
N LEU A 404 -27.82 -6.96 23.63
CA LEU A 404 -27.06 -5.71 23.78
C LEU A 404 -27.40 -4.68 22.70
N TYR A 405 -27.64 -5.12 21.47
CA TYR A 405 -28.16 -4.28 20.40
C TYR A 405 -29.52 -3.74 20.79
N ASP A 406 -30.43 -4.60 21.25
CA ASP A 406 -31.76 -4.22 21.74
C ASP A 406 -31.68 -3.29 22.95
N VAL A 407 -30.73 -3.50 23.86
CA VAL A 407 -30.48 -2.61 25.01
C VAL A 407 -29.94 -1.26 24.53
N ARG A 408 -28.94 -1.21 23.65
CA ARG A 408 -28.41 0.04 23.07
C ARG A 408 -29.46 0.77 22.27
N LYS A 409 -30.20 0.05 21.44
CA LYS A 409 -31.32 0.54 20.64
C LYS A 409 -32.37 1.15 21.56
N LYS A 410 -32.79 0.43 22.62
CA LYS A 410 -33.72 0.94 23.62
C LYS A 410 -33.19 2.18 24.34
N ILE A 411 -31.93 2.18 24.77
CA ILE A 411 -31.29 3.33 25.43
C ILE A 411 -31.26 4.55 24.48
N ASN A 412 -30.97 4.33 23.19
CA ASN A 412 -30.99 5.37 22.16
C ASN A 412 -32.41 5.88 21.88
N ASP A 413 -33.39 4.98 21.80
CA ASP A 413 -34.79 5.33 21.59
C ASP A 413 -35.34 6.13 22.78
N ASP A 414 -35.04 5.68 24.00
CA ASP A 414 -35.42 6.35 25.25
C ASP A 414 -34.78 7.75 25.32
N PHE A 415 -33.50 7.88 24.97
CA PHE A 415 -32.81 9.18 24.92
C PHE A 415 -33.37 10.09 23.82
N SER A 416 -33.61 9.56 22.62
CA SER A 416 -34.16 10.32 21.49
C SER A 416 -35.56 10.82 21.81
N GLN A 417 -36.43 9.98 22.40
CA GLN A 417 -37.76 10.37 22.82
C GLN A 417 -37.71 11.46 23.91
N GLN A 418 -36.83 11.32 24.91
CA GLN A 418 -36.67 12.33 25.95
C GLN A 418 -36.13 13.65 25.37
N SER A 419 -35.10 13.60 24.52
CA SER A 419 -34.55 14.78 23.86
C SER A 419 -35.61 15.52 23.05
N GLN A 420 -36.42 14.81 22.26
CA GLN A 420 -37.52 15.42 21.50
C GLN A 420 -38.56 16.11 22.41
N GLN A 421 -38.84 15.54 23.59
CA GLN A 421 -39.72 16.18 24.58
C GLN A 421 -39.10 17.46 25.15
N TYR A 422 -37.79 17.49 25.39
CA TYR A 422 -37.07 18.70 25.83
C TYR A 422 -37.05 19.75 24.71
N ASP A 423 -36.76 19.37 23.47
CA ASP A 423 -36.72 20.27 22.31
C ASP A 423 -38.10 20.93 22.07
N ALA A 424 -39.18 20.17 22.18
CA ALA A 424 -40.53 20.71 22.10
C ALA A 424 -40.81 21.74 23.22
N LYS A 425 -40.41 21.43 24.47
CA LYS A 425 -40.56 22.36 25.60
C LYS A 425 -39.70 23.62 25.45
N PHE A 426 -38.47 23.49 24.94
CA PHE A 426 -37.63 24.64 24.62
C PHE A 426 -38.27 25.52 23.56
N GLY A 427 -38.82 24.94 22.49
CA GLY A 427 -39.54 25.69 21.46
C GLY A 427 -40.74 26.46 22.02
N GLU A 428 -41.51 25.87 22.94
CA GLU A 428 -42.62 26.56 23.61
C GLU A 428 -42.15 27.71 24.50
N ILE A 429 -41.07 27.51 25.27
CA ILE A 429 -40.53 28.53 26.18
C ILE A 429 -39.88 29.66 25.37
N ASP A 430 -39.09 29.36 24.36
CA ASP A 430 -38.43 30.35 23.51
C ASP A 430 -39.46 31.21 22.78
N LYS A 431 -40.53 30.60 22.26
CA LYS A 431 -41.65 31.35 21.69
C LYS A 431 -42.30 32.30 22.70
N LYS A 432 -42.55 31.86 23.94
CA LYS A 432 -43.13 32.72 25.00
C LYS A 432 -42.17 33.85 25.39
N ILE A 433 -40.87 33.56 25.47
CA ILE A 433 -39.83 34.56 25.72
C ILE A 433 -39.84 35.61 24.61
N ASP A 434 -39.85 35.19 23.35
CA ASP A 434 -39.88 36.08 22.18
C ASP A 434 -41.16 36.94 22.16
N ASP A 435 -42.33 36.35 22.43
CA ASP A 435 -43.61 37.06 22.51
C ASP A 435 -43.58 38.16 23.59
N ILE A 436 -43.04 37.85 24.79
CA ILE A 436 -42.90 38.82 25.88
C ILE A 436 -41.87 39.91 25.53
N VAL A 437 -40.72 39.54 24.98
CA VAL A 437 -39.66 40.49 24.57
C VAL A 437 -40.18 41.42 23.48
N ASN A 438 -40.93 40.91 22.51
CA ASN A 438 -41.53 41.72 21.46
C ASN A 438 -42.58 42.67 22.03
N MET A 439 -43.47 42.20 22.91
CA MET A 439 -44.48 43.03 23.59
C MET A 439 -43.84 44.17 24.39
N LEU A 440 -42.77 43.88 25.15
CA LEU A 440 -42.02 44.89 25.91
C LEU A 440 -41.32 45.93 25.02
N LYS A 441 -40.97 45.56 23.78
CA LYS A 441 -40.32 46.45 22.80
C LYS A 441 -41.31 47.26 21.97
N SER A 442 -42.50 46.73 21.67
CA SER A 442 -43.42 47.30 20.68
C SER A 442 -44.52 48.19 21.25
N ASP A 443 -44.87 48.06 22.54
CA ASP A 443 -45.97 48.81 23.14
C ASP A 443 -45.46 49.98 24.02
N GLU A 444 -45.49 51.19 23.45
CA GLU A 444 -45.10 52.43 24.16
C GLU A 444 -46.07 52.82 25.30
N ASN A 445 -47.28 52.22 25.35
CA ASN A 445 -48.31 52.52 26.34
C ASN A 445 -48.46 51.46 27.43
N ILE A 446 -47.55 50.48 27.50
CA ILE A 446 -47.56 49.47 28.56
C ILE A 446 -47.41 50.15 29.93
N THR A 447 -48.34 49.89 30.85
CA THR A 447 -48.24 50.47 32.20
C THR A 447 -47.08 49.84 32.96
N GLU A 448 -46.48 50.60 33.88
CA GLU A 448 -45.33 50.15 34.67
C GLU A 448 -45.63 48.85 35.45
N ASP A 449 -46.85 48.67 35.92
CA ASP A 449 -47.29 47.45 36.60
C ASP A 449 -47.33 46.24 35.66
N VAL A 450 -47.82 46.41 34.42
CA VAL A 450 -47.84 45.34 33.40
C VAL A 450 -46.41 45.02 32.96
N ARG A 451 -45.55 46.03 32.80
CA ARG A 451 -44.12 45.82 32.49
C ARG A 451 -43.43 44.98 33.56
N LYS A 452 -43.57 45.34 34.84
CA LYS A 452 -43.00 44.56 35.96
C LYS A 452 -43.54 43.13 36.01
N GLN A 453 -44.82 42.94 35.73
CA GLN A 453 -45.40 41.61 35.64
C GLN A 453 -44.77 40.78 34.52
N LYS A 454 -44.56 41.37 33.33
CA LYS A 454 -43.95 40.71 32.18
C LYS A 454 -42.46 40.44 32.35
N GLU A 455 -41.71 41.33 32.99
CA GLU A 455 -40.31 41.08 33.36
C GLU A 455 -40.17 39.94 34.39
N THR A 456 -41.13 39.86 35.32
CA THR A 456 -41.20 38.74 36.28
C THR A 456 -41.50 37.41 35.56
N GLU A 457 -42.45 37.42 34.61
CA GLU A 457 -42.78 36.26 33.78
C GLU A 457 -41.57 35.83 32.93
N LEU A 458 -40.87 36.78 32.29
CA LEU A 458 -39.64 36.53 31.52
C LEU A 458 -38.53 35.91 32.38
N THR A 459 -38.35 36.42 33.60
CA THR A 459 -37.38 35.87 34.56
C THR A 459 -37.76 34.43 34.96
N SER A 460 -39.05 34.16 35.17
CA SER A 460 -39.54 32.82 35.46
C SER A 460 -39.30 31.85 34.30
N LEU A 461 -39.61 32.24 33.07
CA LEU A 461 -39.39 31.43 31.86
C LEU A 461 -37.91 31.16 31.60
N THR A 462 -37.06 32.17 31.82
CA THR A 462 -35.59 32.01 31.69
C THR A 462 -35.07 31.00 32.73
N LYS A 463 -35.59 31.04 33.95
CA LYS A 463 -35.24 30.07 35.00
C LYS A 463 -35.77 28.67 34.69
N GLU A 464 -36.97 28.56 34.12
CA GLU A 464 -37.54 27.31 33.64
C GLU A 464 -36.68 26.70 32.52
N LYS A 465 -36.27 27.50 31.53
CA LYS A 465 -35.33 27.09 30.48
C LYS A 465 -34.02 26.57 31.07
N ALA A 466 -33.40 27.30 31.98
CA ALA A 466 -32.14 26.88 32.62
C ALA A 466 -32.30 25.56 33.42
N ASN A 467 -33.46 25.32 34.04
CA ASN A 467 -33.74 24.05 34.71
C ASN A 467 -33.88 22.90 33.70
N LEU A 468 -34.59 23.11 32.58
CA LEU A 468 -34.71 22.10 31.52
C LEU A 468 -33.35 21.77 30.89
N GLU A 469 -32.47 22.76 30.69
CA GLU A 469 -31.10 22.54 30.19
C GLU A 469 -30.30 21.66 31.15
N LYS A 470 -30.43 21.91 32.45
CA LYS A 470 -29.80 21.09 33.49
C LYS A 470 -30.35 19.67 33.52
N ASP A 471 -31.66 19.50 33.36
CA ASP A 471 -32.29 18.18 33.33
C ASP A 471 -31.86 17.39 32.08
N LEU A 472 -31.84 18.03 30.91
CA LEU A 472 -31.33 17.43 29.67
C LEU A 472 -29.85 17.02 29.81
N ALA A 473 -29.02 17.86 30.44
CA ALA A 473 -27.63 17.52 30.74
C ALA A 473 -27.52 16.30 31.67
N SER A 474 -28.40 16.17 32.67
CA SER A 474 -28.46 15.00 33.55
C SER A 474 -28.92 13.73 32.81
N VAL A 475 -29.89 13.85 31.90
CA VAL A 475 -30.33 12.74 31.03
C VAL A 475 -29.19 12.27 30.15
N LYS A 476 -28.46 13.20 29.52
CA LYS A 476 -27.29 12.89 28.71
C LYS A 476 -26.17 12.24 29.53
N GLN A 477 -25.90 12.74 30.73
CA GLN A 477 -24.91 12.13 31.62
C GLN A 477 -25.28 10.69 32.00
N LYS A 478 -26.55 10.42 32.31
CA LYS A 478 -27.02 9.06 32.59
C LYS A 478 -26.88 8.15 31.36
N TYR A 479 -27.27 8.65 30.20
CA TYR A 479 -27.09 7.94 28.93
C TYR A 479 -25.63 7.58 28.66
N ASP A 480 -24.70 8.53 28.85
CA ASP A 480 -23.26 8.30 28.71
C ASP A 480 -22.76 7.25 29.72
N GLN A 481 -23.26 7.28 30.96
CA GLN A 481 -22.96 6.26 31.99
C GLN A 481 -23.48 4.87 31.62
N ASP A 482 -24.71 4.78 31.12
CA ASP A 482 -25.32 3.51 30.70
C ASP A 482 -24.59 2.93 29.48
N ILE A 483 -24.15 3.78 28.52
CA ILE A 483 -23.28 3.37 27.41
C ILE A 483 -21.94 2.89 27.93
N GLN A 484 -21.29 3.63 28.82
CA GLN A 484 -19.98 3.26 29.36
C GLN A 484 -20.04 1.94 30.13
N ALA A 485 -21.10 1.71 30.92
CA ALA A 485 -21.31 0.44 31.60
C ALA A 485 -21.49 -0.72 30.62
N ASN A 486 -22.20 -0.50 29.51
CA ASN A 486 -22.35 -1.49 28.45
C ASN A 486 -21.04 -1.73 27.67
N ILE A 487 -20.24 -0.69 27.42
CA ILE A 487 -18.89 -0.83 26.84
C ILE A 487 -18.02 -1.65 27.78
N GLU A 488 -17.97 -1.33 29.06
CA GLU A 488 -17.19 -2.10 30.05
C GLU A 488 -17.67 -3.56 30.16
N ALA A 489 -18.97 -3.81 30.02
CA ALA A 489 -19.52 -5.16 29.95
C ALA A 489 -19.05 -5.90 28.68
N ILE A 490 -19.01 -5.22 27.52
CA ILE A 490 -18.46 -5.76 26.26
C ILE A 490 -16.96 -5.99 26.37
N GLU A 491 -16.20 -5.07 26.97
CA GLU A 491 -14.75 -5.22 27.14
C GLU A 491 -14.39 -6.38 28.08
N LYS A 492 -15.30 -6.74 28.98
CA LYS A 492 -15.22 -7.94 29.82
C LYS A 492 -15.66 -9.21 29.09
N GLN A 493 -16.26 -9.12 27.90
CA GLN A 493 -16.60 -10.30 27.12
C GLN A 493 -15.35 -11.01 26.62
N GLU A 494 -15.44 -12.32 26.62
CA GLU A 494 -14.34 -13.22 26.27
C GLU A 494 -13.95 -13.07 24.79
N ALA A 495 -14.90 -12.77 23.91
CA ALA A 495 -14.63 -12.48 22.49
C ALA A 495 -13.74 -11.23 22.32
N TYR A 496 -13.98 -10.17 23.09
CA TYR A 496 -13.15 -8.97 23.06
C TYR A 496 -11.77 -9.21 23.69
N GLN A 497 -11.71 -10.00 24.77
CA GLN A 497 -10.43 -10.42 25.36
C GLN A 497 -9.62 -11.24 24.37
N LEU A 498 -10.27 -12.17 23.65
CA LEU A 498 -9.65 -12.97 22.60
C LEU A 498 -9.11 -12.08 21.47
N GLU A 499 -9.93 -11.16 20.95
CA GLU A 499 -9.52 -10.25 19.87
C GLU A 499 -8.32 -9.39 20.29
N ASN A 500 -8.37 -8.77 21.48
CA ASN A 500 -7.24 -7.99 22.00
C ASN A 500 -5.98 -8.83 22.19
N LEU A 501 -6.15 -10.08 22.63
CA LEU A 501 -5.02 -10.97 22.86
C LEU A 501 -4.40 -11.43 21.53
N VAL A 502 -5.21 -11.73 20.51
CA VAL A 502 -4.73 -12.00 19.14
C VAL A 502 -4.04 -10.74 18.58
N GLN A 503 -4.69 -9.58 18.67
CA GLN A 503 -4.17 -8.29 18.19
C GLN A 503 -2.83 -7.94 18.84
N LYS A 504 -2.67 -8.17 20.16
CA LYS A 504 -1.43 -7.95 20.90
C LYS A 504 -0.24 -8.71 20.30
N HIS A 505 -0.49 -9.83 19.62
CA HIS A 505 0.52 -10.67 18.99
C HIS A 505 0.58 -10.54 17.47
N MET A 506 -0.18 -9.63 16.86
CA MET A 506 -0.01 -9.33 15.45
C MET A 506 1.27 -8.52 15.22
N PRO A 507 1.90 -8.63 14.03
CA PRO A 507 3.02 -7.77 13.69
C PRO A 507 2.70 -6.29 13.90
N SER A 508 3.70 -5.52 14.34
CA SER A 508 3.52 -4.10 14.62
C SER A 508 3.01 -3.36 13.39
N GLY A 509 1.90 -2.63 13.55
CA GLY A 509 1.25 -1.88 12.46
C GLY A 509 0.18 -2.64 11.69
N SER A 510 -0.03 -3.95 11.95
CA SER A 510 -1.15 -4.68 11.36
C SER A 510 -2.48 -4.06 11.80
N GLU A 511 -3.37 -3.82 10.83
CA GLU A 511 -4.73 -3.33 11.10
C GLU A 511 -5.72 -4.47 11.33
N LEU A 512 -5.30 -5.73 11.16
CA LEU A 512 -6.12 -6.90 11.37
C LEU A 512 -6.66 -6.96 12.79
N PHE A 513 -7.93 -7.37 12.91
CA PHE A 513 -8.62 -7.50 14.19
C PHE A 513 -8.77 -6.20 14.98
N THR A 514 -8.57 -5.05 14.33
CA THR A 514 -8.82 -3.73 14.95
C THR A 514 -10.20 -3.19 14.55
N LYS A 515 -10.63 -2.09 15.19
CA LYS A 515 -11.80 -1.30 14.76
C LYS A 515 -11.70 -0.75 13.33
N LYS A 516 -10.48 -0.66 12.79
CA LYS A 516 -10.22 -0.15 11.44
C LYS A 516 -10.30 -1.23 10.38
N ASP A 517 -10.12 -2.48 10.78
CA ASP A 517 -10.29 -3.64 9.92
C ASP A 517 -11.73 -3.64 9.39
N LYS A 518 -11.89 -3.56 8.07
CA LYS A 518 -13.19 -3.57 7.41
C LYS A 518 -13.02 -3.95 5.95
N TYR A 519 -14.08 -4.48 5.36
CA TYR A 519 -14.20 -4.65 3.91
C TYR A 519 -14.88 -3.42 3.30
N PRO A 520 -14.14 -2.49 2.66
CA PRO A 520 -14.71 -1.26 2.12
C PRO A 520 -15.41 -1.45 0.78
N ASN A 521 -15.23 -2.58 0.09
CA ASN A 521 -15.66 -2.77 -1.29
C ASN A 521 -17.03 -3.45 -1.43
N ALA A 522 -17.85 -3.45 -0.37
CA ALA A 522 -19.20 -4.00 -0.44
C ALA A 522 -20.10 -3.28 -1.45
N TYR A 523 -19.82 -2.00 -1.73
CA TYR A 523 -20.53 -1.20 -2.73
C TYR A 523 -20.34 -1.72 -4.17
N LEU A 524 -19.25 -2.45 -4.47
CA LEU A 524 -18.98 -2.98 -5.81
C LEU A 524 -20.03 -3.99 -6.26
N PHE A 525 -20.63 -4.72 -5.32
CA PHE A 525 -21.74 -5.63 -5.66
C PHE A 525 -22.95 -4.85 -6.18
N ASP A 526 -23.29 -3.73 -5.55
CA ASP A 526 -24.37 -2.85 -6.00
C ASP A 526 -24.00 -2.18 -7.34
N LEU A 527 -22.73 -1.79 -7.51
CA LEU A 527 -22.19 -1.22 -8.75
C LEU A 527 -22.35 -2.17 -9.95
N PHE A 528 -22.06 -3.46 -9.76
CA PHE A 528 -22.20 -4.48 -10.79
C PHE A 528 -23.58 -5.14 -10.82
N SER A 529 -24.54 -4.65 -10.03
CA SER A 529 -25.88 -5.22 -9.85
C SER A 529 -25.86 -6.72 -9.50
N VAL A 530 -24.91 -7.14 -8.66
CA VAL A 530 -24.80 -8.48 -8.06
C VAL A 530 -25.47 -8.49 -6.70
N ASN A 531 -26.32 -9.46 -6.44
CA ASN A 531 -27.06 -9.60 -5.18
C ASN A 531 -26.12 -9.98 -4.03
N LYS A 532 -25.66 -8.96 -3.27
CA LYS A 532 -24.78 -9.17 -2.11
C LYS A 532 -25.43 -9.96 -0.98
N GLU A 533 -26.75 -9.85 -0.78
CA GLU A 533 -27.47 -10.55 0.30
C GLU A 533 -27.38 -12.07 0.13
N ALA A 534 -27.47 -12.54 -1.13
CA ALA A 534 -27.33 -13.96 -1.46
C ALA A 534 -25.95 -14.53 -1.09
N LEU A 535 -24.93 -13.68 -0.92
CA LEU A 535 -23.57 -14.14 -0.60
C LEU A 535 -23.39 -14.44 0.89
N PHE A 536 -24.19 -13.83 1.77
CA PHE A 536 -24.13 -14.07 3.22
C PHE A 536 -24.85 -15.36 3.66
N ASN A 537 -25.59 -15.99 2.75
CA ASN A 537 -26.32 -17.23 3.01
C ASN A 537 -25.65 -18.39 2.26
N GLU A 538 -25.14 -19.38 3.00
CA GLU A 538 -24.41 -20.54 2.43
C GLU A 538 -25.23 -21.27 1.35
N GLU A 539 -26.54 -21.45 1.54
CA GLU A 539 -27.42 -22.16 0.59
C GLU A 539 -27.69 -21.36 -0.70
N SER A 540 -27.66 -20.03 -0.61
CA SER A 540 -27.83 -19.14 -1.75
C SER A 540 -26.52 -18.90 -2.50
N PHE A 541 -25.40 -18.91 -1.79
CA PHE A 541 -24.06 -18.81 -2.36
C PHE A 541 -23.61 -20.12 -3.00
N ILE A 542 -23.90 -21.26 -2.37
CA ILE A 542 -23.58 -22.60 -2.85
C ILE A 542 -24.87 -23.27 -3.32
N THR A 543 -25.13 -23.19 -4.63
CA THR A 543 -26.34 -23.78 -5.22
C THR A 543 -25.99 -25.00 -6.07
N LYS A 544 -26.98 -25.88 -6.26
CA LYS A 544 -26.87 -26.99 -7.21
C LYS A 544 -27.20 -26.53 -8.62
N ILE A 545 -26.41 -26.97 -9.60
CA ILE A 545 -26.66 -26.65 -11.01
C ILE A 545 -27.86 -27.41 -11.54
N SER A 546 -28.83 -26.67 -12.08
CA SER A 546 -30.06 -27.18 -12.70
C SER A 546 -29.93 -27.45 -14.21
N SER A 547 -28.72 -27.29 -14.79
CA SER A 547 -28.47 -27.48 -16.22
C SER A 547 -28.81 -28.90 -16.71
N ASN A 548 -29.19 -28.99 -17.98
CA ASN A 548 -29.39 -30.27 -18.67
C ASN A 548 -28.08 -30.96 -19.05
N GLU A 549 -26.93 -30.26 -19.00
CA GLU A 549 -25.63 -30.86 -19.30
C GLU A 549 -25.15 -31.77 -18.16
N GLN A 550 -25.01 -33.07 -18.45
CA GLN A 550 -24.68 -34.11 -17.46
C GLN A 550 -23.36 -33.87 -16.71
N LYS A 551 -22.38 -33.21 -17.33
CA LYS A 551 -21.07 -32.93 -16.71
C LYS A 551 -21.16 -32.02 -15.48
N VAL A 552 -22.15 -31.12 -15.46
CA VAL A 552 -22.31 -30.11 -14.40
C VAL A 552 -23.58 -30.29 -13.57
N LYS A 553 -24.57 -31.03 -14.07
CA LYS A 553 -25.86 -31.25 -13.43
C LYS A 553 -25.73 -31.76 -11.99
N GLY A 554 -26.38 -31.07 -11.06
CA GLY A 554 -26.45 -31.46 -9.63
C GLY A 554 -25.17 -31.22 -8.83
N ARG A 555 -24.10 -30.71 -9.45
CA ARG A 555 -22.89 -30.30 -8.72
C ARG A 555 -23.12 -29.00 -7.99
N ASP A 556 -22.45 -28.87 -6.84
CA ASP A 556 -22.41 -27.63 -6.07
C ASP A 556 -21.58 -26.58 -6.81
N ALA A 557 -22.04 -25.34 -6.78
CA ALA A 557 -21.41 -24.23 -7.49
C ALA A 557 -21.46 -22.93 -6.69
N VAL A 558 -20.36 -22.16 -6.78
CA VAL A 558 -20.31 -20.78 -6.29
C VAL A 558 -21.19 -19.91 -7.17
N THR A 559 -22.15 -19.21 -6.59
CA THR A 559 -23.27 -18.58 -7.32
C THR A 559 -23.31 -17.08 -7.10
N PHE A 560 -23.41 -16.35 -8.21
CA PHE A 560 -23.68 -14.91 -8.24
C PHE A 560 -24.98 -14.66 -9.00
N GLU A 561 -25.92 -13.98 -8.35
CA GLU A 561 -27.22 -13.63 -8.93
C GLU A 561 -27.31 -12.13 -9.20
N ALA A 562 -28.03 -11.74 -10.24
CA ALA A 562 -28.35 -10.33 -10.45
C ALA A 562 -29.32 -9.83 -9.37
N VAL A 563 -29.21 -8.56 -8.97
CA VAL A 563 -30.25 -7.89 -8.17
C VAL A 563 -31.58 -7.98 -8.93
N LYS A 564 -32.65 -8.36 -8.24
CA LYS A 564 -33.97 -8.57 -8.84
C LYS A 564 -34.43 -7.32 -9.60
N GLY A 565 -34.73 -7.48 -10.89
CA GLY A 565 -35.18 -6.39 -11.77
C GLY A 565 -34.06 -5.55 -12.37
N GLN A 566 -32.79 -5.83 -12.06
CA GLN A 566 -31.64 -5.16 -12.66
C GLN A 566 -30.85 -6.10 -13.58
N ASN A 567 -30.05 -5.53 -14.47
CA ASN A 567 -29.13 -6.28 -15.31
C ASN A 567 -27.76 -6.31 -14.63
N ALA A 568 -27.30 -7.48 -14.20
CA ALA A 568 -25.93 -7.62 -13.70
C ALA A 568 -24.90 -7.29 -14.80
N LEU A 569 -23.86 -6.57 -14.42
CA LEU A 569 -22.70 -6.27 -15.24
C LEU A 569 -21.68 -7.42 -15.13
N PHE A 570 -22.12 -8.66 -15.43
CA PHE A 570 -21.31 -9.85 -15.17
C PHE A 570 -19.98 -9.88 -15.95
N GLY A 571 -19.86 -9.17 -17.08
CA GLY A 571 -18.58 -9.02 -17.77
C GLY A 571 -17.54 -8.26 -16.96
N GLN A 572 -17.95 -7.12 -16.39
CA GLN A 572 -17.11 -6.32 -15.50
C GLN A 572 -16.87 -7.03 -14.17
N TRP A 573 -17.89 -7.70 -13.62
CA TRP A 573 -17.74 -8.54 -12.43
C TRP A 573 -16.72 -9.67 -12.64
N LEU A 574 -16.75 -10.34 -13.80
CA LEU A 574 -15.79 -11.37 -14.15
C LEU A 574 -14.36 -10.80 -14.22
N ASP A 575 -14.17 -9.63 -14.83
CA ASP A 575 -12.86 -8.97 -14.88
C ASP A 575 -12.36 -8.56 -13.48
N PHE A 576 -13.26 -8.04 -12.64
CA PHE A 576 -12.99 -7.72 -11.24
C PHE A 576 -12.57 -8.97 -10.44
N LEU A 577 -13.27 -10.09 -10.59
CA LEU A 577 -12.90 -11.36 -9.93
C LEU A 577 -11.54 -11.90 -10.42
N ALA A 578 -11.24 -11.76 -11.71
CA ALA A 578 -9.95 -12.22 -12.26
C ALA A 578 -8.76 -11.40 -11.74
N LYS A 579 -8.92 -10.07 -11.64
CA LYS A 579 -7.83 -9.12 -11.35
C LYS A 579 -7.77 -8.69 -9.88
N GLY A 580 -8.87 -8.79 -9.14
CA GLY A 580 -8.95 -8.43 -7.72
C GLY A 580 -8.51 -9.58 -6.81
N SER A 581 -8.32 -9.31 -5.53
CA SER A 581 -7.92 -10.30 -4.53
C SER A 581 -9.09 -10.92 -3.76
N LEU A 582 -10.33 -10.66 -4.19
CA LEU A 582 -11.52 -11.24 -3.58
C LEU A 582 -11.69 -12.72 -4.00
N PHE A 583 -12.22 -13.56 -3.10
CA PHE A 583 -12.53 -14.98 -3.34
C PHE A 583 -11.32 -15.88 -3.67
N TYR A 584 -10.21 -15.73 -2.95
CA TYR A 584 -9.24 -16.82 -2.86
C TYR A 584 -9.77 -17.93 -1.95
N ALA A 585 -9.72 -19.18 -2.38
CA ALA A 585 -10.24 -20.31 -1.60
C ALA A 585 -9.60 -20.41 -0.20
N ALA A 586 -10.40 -20.66 0.84
CA ALA A 586 -9.97 -21.08 2.17
C ALA A 586 -10.30 -22.57 2.37
N PRO A 587 -9.40 -23.44 2.85
CA PRO A 587 -9.62 -24.89 2.90
C PRO A 587 -10.68 -25.27 3.96
N SER A 588 -11.95 -25.21 3.59
CA SER A 588 -13.09 -25.33 4.52
C SER A 588 -13.09 -26.64 5.29
N GLN A 589 -12.67 -27.74 4.66
CA GLN A 589 -12.55 -29.05 5.31
C GLN A 589 -11.45 -29.09 6.39
N PHE A 590 -10.30 -28.47 6.12
CA PHE A 590 -9.22 -28.35 7.11
C PHE A 590 -9.65 -27.43 8.25
N ILE A 591 -10.28 -26.32 7.91
CA ILE A 591 -10.73 -25.34 8.90
C ILE A 591 -11.73 -25.98 9.86
N GLN A 592 -12.72 -26.69 9.30
CA GLN A 592 -13.71 -27.44 10.08
C GLN A 592 -13.06 -28.54 10.92
N LYS A 593 -12.12 -29.30 10.37
CA LYS A 593 -11.44 -30.36 11.10
C LYS A 593 -10.64 -29.83 12.29
N GLN A 594 -9.92 -28.73 12.14
CA GLN A 594 -9.21 -28.12 13.29
C GLN A 594 -10.16 -27.58 14.35
N LEU A 595 -11.31 -27.04 13.93
CA LEU A 595 -12.38 -26.61 14.85
C LEU A 595 -12.96 -27.80 15.63
N ASP A 596 -13.30 -28.88 14.94
CA ASP A 596 -13.85 -30.11 15.53
C ASP A 596 -12.85 -30.77 16.51
N ASP A 597 -11.58 -30.85 16.10
CA ASP A 597 -10.49 -31.43 16.89
C ASP A 597 -9.96 -30.47 17.98
N LYS A 598 -10.35 -29.18 17.95
CA LYS A 598 -9.84 -28.08 18.78
C LYS A 598 -8.31 -27.94 18.73
N THR A 599 -7.72 -28.12 17.55
CA THR A 599 -6.26 -28.16 17.31
C THR A 599 -5.68 -26.85 16.78
N PHE A 600 -6.21 -25.71 17.24
CA PHE A 600 -5.80 -24.38 16.79
C PHE A 600 -4.30 -24.13 17.03
N SER A 601 -3.60 -23.67 16.00
CA SER A 601 -2.26 -23.15 16.11
C SER A 601 -2.28 -21.64 15.89
N ILE A 602 -1.74 -20.88 16.85
CA ILE A 602 -1.59 -19.42 16.75
C ILE A 602 -0.11 -19.15 16.82
N GLN A 603 0.49 -18.89 15.67
CA GLN A 603 1.89 -18.46 15.57
C GLN A 603 1.97 -17.43 14.44
N PRO A 604 1.51 -16.17 14.68
CA PRO A 604 1.68 -15.10 13.71
C PRO A 604 3.15 -15.00 13.34
N GLN A 605 3.45 -14.93 12.04
CA GLN A 605 4.85 -14.94 11.64
C GLN A 605 5.60 -13.72 12.17
N GLY A 606 6.77 -13.98 12.77
CA GLY A 606 7.58 -12.93 13.39
C GLY A 606 7.08 -12.43 14.75
N ALA A 607 6.01 -13.01 15.30
CA ALA A 607 5.54 -12.68 16.64
C ALA A 607 6.07 -13.67 17.70
N ASN A 608 6.56 -13.12 18.81
CA ASN A 608 6.87 -13.90 20.01
C ASN A 608 5.66 -13.89 20.94
N ILE A 609 4.95 -15.01 21.01
CA ILE A 609 3.83 -15.20 21.96
C ILE A 609 4.41 -15.77 23.25
N SER A 610 4.12 -15.11 24.39
CA SER A 610 4.54 -15.63 25.68
C SER A 610 3.80 -16.94 26.01
N SER A 611 4.42 -17.86 26.76
CA SER A 611 3.76 -19.10 27.18
C SER A 611 2.46 -18.87 27.95
N GLU A 612 2.39 -17.75 28.69
CA GLU A 612 1.18 -17.32 29.41
C GLU A 612 0.07 -16.91 28.44
N ASP A 613 0.38 -16.01 27.50
CA ASP A 613 -0.61 -15.56 26.51
C ASP A 613 -1.06 -16.71 25.61
N LEU A 614 -0.15 -17.62 25.22
CA LEU A 614 -0.49 -18.82 24.45
C LEU A 614 -1.45 -19.74 25.22
N SER A 615 -1.24 -19.89 26.54
CA SER A 615 -2.13 -20.67 27.41
C SER A 615 -3.52 -20.02 27.50
N LYS A 616 -3.58 -18.70 27.65
CA LYS A 616 -4.83 -17.92 27.66
C LYS A 616 -5.57 -18.00 26.33
N LEU A 617 -4.87 -17.90 25.21
CA LEU A 617 -5.47 -18.05 23.87
C LEU A 617 -6.06 -19.45 23.69
N LYS A 618 -5.33 -20.50 24.10
CA LYS A 618 -5.85 -21.87 24.08
C LYS A 618 -7.08 -22.02 24.97
N GLU A 619 -7.11 -21.41 26.15
CA GLU A 619 -8.28 -21.41 27.02
C GLU A 619 -9.49 -20.77 26.32
N LEU A 620 -9.32 -19.55 25.79
CA LEU A 620 -10.38 -18.79 25.11
C LEU A 620 -10.92 -19.50 23.87
N PHE A 621 -10.04 -20.12 23.07
CA PHE A 621 -10.45 -20.91 21.91
C PHE A 621 -11.18 -22.21 22.25
N ASN A 622 -11.05 -22.72 23.47
CA ASN A 622 -11.75 -23.93 23.90
C ASN A 622 -13.14 -23.65 24.50
N LYS A 623 -13.52 -22.38 24.66
CA LYS A 623 -14.83 -21.98 25.20
C LYS A 623 -15.94 -22.28 24.21
N GLU A 624 -17.07 -22.73 24.72
CA GLU A 624 -18.21 -23.19 23.91
C GLU A 624 -18.80 -22.05 23.06
N GLU A 625 -18.83 -20.84 23.62
CA GLU A 625 -19.28 -19.61 22.98
C GLU A 625 -18.44 -19.30 21.73
N PHE A 626 -17.11 -19.35 21.87
CA PHE A 626 -16.22 -19.15 20.74
C PHE A 626 -16.40 -20.24 19.68
N LEU A 627 -16.44 -21.51 20.08
CA LEU A 627 -16.57 -22.64 19.15
C LEU A 627 -17.86 -22.58 18.30
N LYS A 628 -18.90 -21.90 18.77
CA LYS A 628 -20.17 -21.69 18.05
C LYS A 628 -20.18 -20.42 17.18
N SER A 629 -19.17 -19.55 17.29
CA SER A 629 -19.10 -18.30 16.54
C SER A 629 -18.75 -18.49 15.07
N ASP A 630 -19.16 -17.56 14.21
CA ASP A 630 -18.70 -17.55 12.81
C ASP A 630 -17.20 -17.33 12.72
N ALA A 631 -16.62 -16.53 13.61
CA ALA A 631 -15.17 -16.32 13.68
C ALA A 631 -14.40 -17.64 13.87
N ALA A 632 -14.92 -18.56 14.69
CA ALA A 632 -14.35 -19.90 14.84
C ALA A 632 -14.66 -20.79 13.62
N LYS A 633 -15.92 -20.81 13.16
CA LYS A 633 -16.39 -21.59 12.00
C LYS A 633 -15.53 -21.34 10.75
N PHE A 634 -15.16 -20.08 10.52
CA PHE A 634 -14.41 -19.66 9.34
C PHE A 634 -12.91 -19.44 9.61
N GLY A 635 -12.41 -19.75 10.81
CA GLY A 635 -10.99 -19.70 11.13
C GLY A 635 -10.39 -18.28 11.20
N GLN A 636 -11.20 -17.26 11.48
CA GLN A 636 -10.81 -15.85 11.36
C GLN A 636 -9.60 -15.47 12.24
N TYR A 637 -9.47 -16.04 13.44
CA TYR A 637 -8.43 -15.68 14.42
C TYR A 637 -7.23 -16.62 14.46
N TRP A 638 -7.19 -17.65 13.62
CA TRP A 638 -6.13 -18.65 13.72
C TRP A 638 -5.64 -19.13 12.36
N TYR A 639 -6.51 -19.38 11.37
CA TYR A 639 -6.07 -19.83 10.06
C TYR A 639 -5.40 -18.68 9.31
N GLY A 640 -4.32 -18.96 8.56
CA GLY A 640 -3.63 -17.97 7.74
C GLY A 640 -2.62 -17.09 8.49
N LEU A 641 -2.66 -17.10 9.83
CA LEU A 641 -1.78 -16.26 10.65
C LEU A 641 -0.30 -16.69 10.60
N GLY A 642 -0.06 -17.98 10.41
CA GLY A 642 1.28 -18.55 10.39
C GLY A 642 1.48 -19.53 9.25
N LEU A 643 2.73 -19.88 8.98
CA LEU A 643 3.03 -20.85 7.93
C LEU A 643 2.52 -22.26 8.28
N ASP A 644 2.48 -22.60 9.57
CA ASP A 644 2.18 -23.96 10.06
C ASP A 644 0.69 -24.31 10.03
N ASN A 645 -0.17 -23.29 9.93
CA ASN A 645 -1.62 -23.44 9.90
C ASN A 645 -2.21 -22.97 8.55
N THR A 646 -1.37 -22.74 7.55
CA THR A 646 -1.78 -22.34 6.21
C THR A 646 -1.58 -23.50 5.26
N LEU A 647 -2.60 -23.77 4.43
CA LEU A 647 -2.51 -24.73 3.34
C LEU A 647 -2.50 -23.99 2.00
N PHE A 648 -1.90 -24.61 1.00
CA PHE A 648 -1.69 -23.99 -0.31
C PHE A 648 -2.33 -24.83 -1.41
N ALA A 649 -2.88 -24.16 -2.40
CA ALA A 649 -3.46 -24.81 -3.58
C ALA A 649 -3.06 -24.11 -4.89
N GLY A 650 -2.33 -23.01 -4.82
CA GLY A 650 -1.77 -22.31 -5.97
C GLY A 650 -0.61 -23.06 -6.65
N PRO A 651 -0.04 -22.48 -7.73
CA PRO A 651 1.09 -23.04 -8.47
C PRO A 651 2.38 -23.14 -7.65
N TYR A 652 2.53 -22.31 -6.61
CA TYR A 652 3.64 -22.35 -5.67
C TYR A 652 3.13 -22.49 -4.24
N TYR A 653 4.02 -22.85 -3.32
CA TYR A 653 3.80 -22.75 -1.89
C TYR A 653 5.04 -22.12 -1.23
N THR A 654 4.89 -21.50 -0.07
CA THR A 654 5.99 -20.80 0.61
C THR A 654 6.68 -21.69 1.65
N LYS A 655 8.00 -21.50 1.81
CA LYS A 655 8.80 -22.04 2.92
C LYS A 655 9.02 -21.00 4.03
N GLY A 656 8.43 -19.80 3.89
CA GLY A 656 8.69 -18.67 4.76
C GLY A 656 10.04 -18.03 4.48
N VAL A 657 10.58 -17.34 5.48
CA VAL A 657 11.86 -16.62 5.39
C VAL A 657 12.93 -17.40 6.13
N GLU A 658 14.02 -17.71 5.42
CA GLU A 658 15.22 -18.34 5.96
C GLU A 658 16.41 -17.44 5.62
N SER A 659 17.18 -16.99 6.62
CA SER A 659 18.38 -16.17 6.41
C SER A 659 18.15 -14.95 5.50
N LEU A 660 17.08 -14.19 5.76
CA LEU A 660 16.65 -13.03 4.95
C LEU A 660 16.17 -13.36 3.53
N VAL A 661 15.99 -14.64 3.19
CA VAL A 661 15.45 -15.07 1.89
C VAL A 661 14.07 -15.68 2.09
N GLU A 662 13.06 -15.03 1.53
CA GLU A 662 11.72 -15.61 1.41
C GLU A 662 11.69 -16.55 0.20
N LYS A 663 11.36 -17.83 0.43
CA LYS A 663 11.45 -18.88 -0.60
C LYS A 663 10.08 -19.43 -0.96
N PHE A 664 9.85 -19.58 -2.26
CA PHE A 664 8.66 -20.18 -2.83
C PHE A 664 9.04 -21.34 -3.73
N VAL A 665 8.33 -22.46 -3.60
CA VAL A 665 8.65 -23.72 -4.26
C VAL A 665 7.45 -24.18 -5.09
N LYS A 666 7.73 -24.77 -6.25
CA LYS A 666 6.72 -25.31 -7.17
C LYS A 666 5.83 -26.34 -6.46
N ASN A 667 4.52 -26.18 -6.59
CA ASN A 667 3.55 -27.15 -6.10
C ASN A 667 3.38 -28.31 -7.09
N LYS A 668 3.98 -29.46 -6.80
CA LYS A 668 3.89 -30.67 -7.65
C LYS A 668 2.47 -31.27 -7.69
N HIS A 669 1.60 -30.88 -6.75
CA HIS A 669 0.21 -31.32 -6.67
C HIS A 669 -0.77 -30.34 -7.32
N TYR A 670 -0.29 -29.21 -7.87
CA TYR A 670 -1.12 -28.27 -8.62
C TYR A 670 -1.87 -28.96 -9.78
N PHE A 671 -3.07 -28.49 -10.10
CA PHE A 671 -3.99 -29.19 -11.00
C PHE A 671 -3.47 -29.29 -12.44
N ASP A 672 -2.73 -28.26 -12.91
CA ASP A 672 -2.23 -28.20 -14.27
C ASP A 672 -0.98 -29.08 -14.40
N LYS A 673 -1.20 -30.33 -14.78
CA LYS A 673 -0.11 -31.30 -14.94
C LYS A 673 0.80 -30.99 -16.12
N GLU A 674 0.35 -30.27 -17.13
CA GLU A 674 1.22 -29.82 -18.22
C GLU A 674 2.22 -28.78 -17.71
N TRP A 675 1.75 -27.82 -16.91
CA TRP A 675 2.61 -26.85 -16.25
C TRP A 675 3.55 -27.52 -15.24
N VAL A 676 3.04 -28.38 -14.36
CA VAL A 676 3.85 -29.08 -13.34
C VAL A 676 4.99 -29.88 -13.97
N ASN A 677 4.71 -30.58 -15.07
CA ASN A 677 5.68 -31.46 -15.72
C ASN A 677 6.56 -30.75 -16.76
N SER A 678 6.27 -29.49 -17.10
CA SER A 678 7.03 -28.76 -18.10
C SER A 678 8.44 -28.41 -17.60
N PRO A 679 9.51 -28.76 -18.33
CA PRO A 679 10.88 -28.44 -17.95
C PRO A 679 11.21 -26.94 -18.11
N GLU A 680 10.34 -26.18 -18.78
CA GLU A 680 10.45 -24.74 -19.00
C GLU A 680 9.89 -23.92 -17.82
N THR A 681 9.13 -24.52 -16.92
CA THR A 681 8.53 -23.77 -15.81
C THR A 681 9.54 -23.58 -14.69
N LEU A 682 9.37 -22.51 -13.91
CA LEU A 682 10.24 -22.24 -12.77
C LEU A 682 10.00 -23.25 -11.65
N GLU A 683 11.08 -23.71 -11.01
CA GLU A 683 11.04 -24.55 -9.81
C GLU A 683 10.68 -23.76 -8.54
N GLY A 684 10.81 -22.43 -8.59
CA GLY A 684 10.51 -21.55 -7.47
C GLY A 684 10.87 -20.10 -7.72
N TYR A 685 10.73 -19.28 -6.68
CA TYR A 685 11.26 -17.93 -6.67
C TYR A 685 11.68 -17.49 -5.27
N GLU A 686 12.57 -16.50 -5.20
CA GLU A 686 13.20 -15.99 -4.00
C GLU A 686 13.08 -14.46 -3.92
N ILE A 687 12.81 -13.96 -2.71
CA ILE A 687 12.89 -12.54 -2.38
C ILE A 687 13.96 -12.37 -1.30
N LYS A 688 15.04 -11.67 -1.62
CA LYS A 688 16.18 -11.44 -0.74
C LYS A 688 16.05 -10.07 -0.07
N TYR A 689 15.92 -10.06 1.24
CA TYR A 689 15.79 -8.86 2.07
C TYR A 689 17.15 -8.43 2.64
N GLN A 690 17.22 -7.19 3.10
CA GLN A 690 18.39 -6.67 3.83
C GLN A 690 18.18 -6.77 5.33
N ALA A 691 19.26 -6.97 6.09
CA ALA A 691 19.21 -6.92 7.56
C ALA A 691 18.83 -5.52 8.08
N ALA A 692 19.21 -4.48 7.33
CA ALA A 692 18.79 -3.10 7.50
C ALA A 692 18.83 -2.38 6.14
N PRO A 693 17.97 -1.37 5.88
CA PRO A 693 18.06 -0.59 4.66
C PRO A 693 19.43 0.08 4.53
N VAL A 694 20.04 0.02 3.35
CA VAL A 694 21.31 0.70 3.03
C VAL A 694 21.06 1.92 2.15
N ASP A 695 22.09 2.77 1.97
CA ASP A 695 22.01 3.90 1.04
C ASP A 695 21.61 3.44 -0.36
N VAL A 696 20.69 4.17 -1.01
CA VAL A 696 20.11 3.78 -2.29
C VAL A 696 21.19 3.54 -3.35
N LYS A 697 22.26 4.34 -3.40
CA LYS A 697 23.33 4.16 -4.38
C LYS A 697 24.14 2.89 -4.11
N VAL A 698 24.35 2.56 -2.83
CA VAL A 698 25.03 1.33 -2.42
C VAL A 698 24.18 0.13 -2.80
N PHE A 699 22.88 0.16 -2.51
CA PHE A 699 21.96 -0.90 -2.89
C PHE A 699 21.88 -1.09 -4.40
N ASP A 700 21.73 -0.01 -5.17
CA ASP A 700 21.67 -0.05 -6.64
C ASP A 700 22.94 -0.67 -7.23
N THR A 701 24.11 -0.35 -6.67
CA THR A 701 25.39 -0.93 -7.08
C THR A 701 25.47 -2.42 -6.76
N GLN A 702 25.07 -2.83 -5.55
CA GLN A 702 25.03 -4.24 -5.16
C GLN A 702 24.05 -5.05 -6.01
N GLN A 703 22.89 -4.48 -6.32
CA GLN A 703 21.88 -5.13 -7.17
C GLN A 703 22.39 -5.31 -8.60
N TRP A 704 23.10 -4.33 -9.15
CA TRP A 704 23.74 -4.45 -10.46
C TRP A 704 24.81 -5.54 -10.48
N GLN A 705 25.69 -5.58 -9.48
CA GLN A 705 26.72 -6.63 -9.36
C GLN A 705 26.10 -8.03 -9.26
N ALA A 706 25.09 -8.20 -8.40
CA ALA A 706 24.36 -9.45 -8.28
C ALA A 706 23.68 -9.87 -9.59
N TYR A 707 23.24 -8.90 -10.40
CA TYR A 707 22.65 -9.16 -11.71
C TYR A 707 23.71 -9.62 -12.72
N GLU A 708 24.87 -8.98 -12.75
CA GLU A 708 26.00 -9.42 -13.61
C GLU A 708 26.50 -10.82 -13.24
N GLU A 709 26.50 -11.16 -11.96
CA GLU A 709 26.83 -12.50 -11.45
C GLU A 709 25.73 -13.56 -11.69
N GLY A 710 24.55 -13.14 -12.16
CA GLY A 710 23.42 -14.04 -12.37
C GLY A 710 22.78 -14.56 -11.08
N THR A 711 22.96 -13.87 -9.95
CA THR A 711 22.35 -14.24 -8.65
C THR A 711 21.02 -13.52 -8.37
N VAL A 712 20.65 -12.56 -9.22
CA VAL A 712 19.30 -11.98 -9.33
C VAL A 712 18.82 -12.00 -10.79
N SER A 713 17.51 -12.13 -10.95
CA SER A 713 16.83 -12.33 -12.24
C SER A 713 16.54 -11.04 -13.00
N GLU A 714 16.41 -9.92 -12.29
CA GLU A 714 16.13 -8.61 -12.86
C GLU A 714 16.81 -7.48 -12.09
N VAL A 715 17.02 -6.36 -12.76
CA VAL A 715 17.41 -5.08 -12.14
C VAL A 715 16.69 -3.94 -12.88
N PRO A 716 16.13 -2.95 -12.17
CA PRO A 716 15.54 -1.78 -12.80
C PRO A 716 16.57 -1.03 -13.64
N PHE A 717 16.29 -0.73 -14.91
CA PHE A 717 17.23 0.03 -15.73
C PHE A 717 17.51 1.45 -15.16
N SER A 718 16.55 2.00 -14.41
CA SER A 718 16.66 3.29 -13.76
C SER A 718 17.59 3.31 -12.53
N SER A 719 17.89 2.17 -11.91
CA SER A 719 18.85 2.10 -10.78
C SER A 719 20.30 2.10 -11.25
N LEU A 720 20.56 1.78 -12.53
CA LEU A 720 21.90 1.80 -13.09
C LEU A 720 22.46 3.23 -13.10
N ASN A 721 23.74 3.38 -12.73
CA ASN A 721 24.45 4.64 -12.92
C ASN A 721 24.66 4.94 -14.42
N GLN A 722 25.11 6.16 -14.76
CA GLN A 722 25.24 6.56 -16.16
C GLN A 722 26.23 5.68 -16.96
N THR A 723 27.30 5.21 -16.32
CA THR A 723 28.30 4.34 -16.94
C THR A 723 27.69 2.99 -17.29
N ASP A 724 27.03 2.33 -16.34
CA ASP A 724 26.42 1.01 -16.54
C ASP A 724 25.27 1.08 -17.54
N ARG A 725 24.48 2.16 -17.53
CA ARG A 725 23.47 2.42 -18.56
C ARG A 725 24.07 2.50 -19.95
N ASN A 726 25.16 3.24 -20.11
CA ASN A 726 25.84 3.35 -21.40
C ASN A 726 26.39 1.99 -21.84
N THR A 727 26.94 1.19 -20.92
CA THR A 727 27.38 -0.18 -21.19
C THR A 727 26.23 -1.03 -21.73
N VAL A 728 25.08 -1.02 -21.06
CA VAL A 728 23.89 -1.77 -21.45
C VAL A 728 23.28 -1.28 -22.77
N LEU A 729 23.17 0.03 -22.99
CA LEU A 729 22.59 0.60 -24.21
C LEU A 729 23.48 0.37 -25.44
N ASN A 730 24.80 0.30 -25.25
CA ASN A 730 25.75 0.06 -26.33
C ASN A 730 25.98 -1.44 -26.60
N ASP A 731 25.39 -2.33 -25.79
CA ASP A 731 25.50 -3.77 -25.93
C ASP A 731 24.61 -4.30 -27.06
N LYS A 732 25.18 -4.33 -28.27
CA LYS A 732 24.52 -4.85 -29.47
C LYS A 732 24.18 -6.35 -29.42
N GLN A 733 24.84 -7.12 -28.54
CA GLN A 733 24.59 -8.55 -28.37
C GLN A 733 23.46 -8.82 -27.36
N ASN A 734 22.94 -7.75 -26.74
CA ASN A 734 21.94 -7.80 -25.70
C ASN A 734 22.33 -8.72 -24.52
N LYS A 735 23.64 -8.97 -24.28
CA LYS A 735 24.20 -9.79 -23.18
C LYS A 735 23.46 -9.58 -21.87
N TYR A 736 23.15 -8.33 -21.54
CA TYR A 736 22.46 -7.94 -20.30
C TYR A 736 20.93 -8.08 -20.31
N GLY A 737 20.35 -8.69 -21.35
CA GLY A 737 18.90 -8.95 -21.40
C GLY A 737 18.05 -7.68 -21.30
N LEU A 738 18.47 -6.61 -21.95
CA LEU A 738 17.71 -5.37 -22.07
C LEU A 738 16.40 -5.66 -22.79
N LYS A 739 15.31 -5.34 -22.09
CA LYS A 739 13.94 -5.47 -22.56
C LYS A 739 13.22 -4.14 -22.38
N LYS A 740 12.12 -3.98 -23.12
CA LYS A 740 11.19 -2.87 -22.99
C LYS A 740 9.86 -3.36 -22.47
N ARG A 741 9.18 -2.52 -21.69
CA ARG A 741 7.79 -2.73 -21.28
C ARG A 741 6.97 -1.49 -21.58
N GLN A 742 5.78 -1.65 -22.14
CA GLN A 742 4.85 -0.54 -22.30
C GLN A 742 4.36 -0.14 -20.90
N SER A 743 4.44 1.14 -20.58
CA SER A 743 3.95 1.68 -19.31
C SER A 743 2.49 2.11 -19.51
N LEU A 744 1.59 1.13 -19.51
CA LEU A 744 0.15 1.38 -19.53
C LEU A 744 -0.33 1.65 -18.11
N ILE A 745 -1.21 2.64 -17.97
CA ILE A 745 -1.88 2.96 -16.71
C ILE A 745 -3.36 3.11 -17.03
N LYS A 746 -4.13 2.05 -16.77
CA LYS A 746 -5.56 1.93 -17.12
C LYS A 746 -6.49 1.99 -15.90
N ASP A 747 -5.94 1.83 -14.71
CA ASP A 747 -6.68 1.40 -13.52
C ASP A 747 -6.36 2.22 -12.26
N ARG A 748 -5.75 3.40 -12.40
CA ARG A 748 -5.45 4.28 -11.27
C ARG A 748 -5.31 5.74 -11.69
N LEU A 749 -5.58 6.62 -10.73
CA LEU A 749 -5.33 8.06 -10.88
C LEU A 749 -3.83 8.35 -11.05
N ILE A 750 -3.49 9.33 -11.89
CA ILE A 750 -2.15 9.91 -12.01
C ILE A 750 -2.03 11.11 -11.07
N ALA A 751 -2.17 10.84 -9.78
CA ALA A 751 -1.96 11.80 -8.70
C ALA A 751 -1.76 11.06 -7.38
N ARG A 752 -0.88 11.57 -6.53
CA ARG A 752 -0.79 11.16 -5.12
C ARG A 752 -1.18 12.27 -4.18
N ILE A 753 -1.08 13.52 -4.63
CA ILE A 753 -1.45 14.67 -3.84
C ILE A 753 -2.36 15.57 -4.68
N VAL A 754 -3.47 15.97 -4.09
CA VAL A 754 -4.40 16.93 -4.66
C VAL A 754 -4.59 18.10 -3.71
N GLN A 755 -4.94 19.27 -4.23
CA GLN A 755 -5.32 20.39 -3.38
C GLN A 755 -6.61 20.05 -2.64
N GLU A 756 -6.65 20.18 -1.32
CA GLU A 756 -7.92 20.04 -0.59
C GLU A 756 -8.84 21.22 -0.90
N ILE A 757 -10.14 20.93 -1.04
CA ILE A 757 -11.18 21.97 -1.14
C ILE A 757 -11.31 22.72 0.18
N ALA A 758 -11.21 22.02 1.30
CA ALA A 758 -11.09 22.62 2.61
C ALA A 758 -10.01 21.89 3.42
N PRO A 759 -9.14 22.57 4.16
CA PRO A 759 -8.11 21.93 4.95
C PRO A 759 -8.71 21.20 6.18
N VAL A 760 -8.14 20.05 6.53
CA VAL A 760 -8.52 19.28 7.73
C VAL A 760 -8.39 20.10 9.02
N PRO A 761 -9.46 20.25 9.84
CA PRO A 761 -9.37 20.89 11.15
C PRO A 761 -8.46 20.10 12.11
N ILE A 762 -7.39 20.73 12.59
CA ILE A 762 -6.47 20.10 13.57
C ILE A 762 -6.94 20.23 15.03
N GLY A 763 -8.01 20.98 15.31
CA GLY A 763 -8.54 21.24 16.65
C GLY A 763 -7.74 22.27 17.45
N SER A 764 -8.43 23.12 18.22
CA SER A 764 -7.81 24.20 19.01
C SER A 764 -6.85 23.74 20.11
N SER A 765 -6.95 22.47 20.54
CA SER A 765 -6.11 21.87 21.59
C SER A 765 -4.82 21.23 21.05
N SER A 766 -4.65 21.17 19.72
CA SER A 766 -3.49 20.56 19.09
C SER A 766 -2.28 21.48 19.12
N ASN A 767 -1.10 20.92 19.36
CA ASN A 767 0.18 21.63 19.23
C ASN A 767 0.69 21.69 17.78
N LEU A 768 -0.05 21.11 16.83
CA LEU A 768 0.27 21.12 15.42
C LEU A 768 0.08 22.52 14.83
N LYS A 769 0.89 22.85 13.83
CA LYS A 769 0.78 24.09 13.06
C LYS A 769 0.59 23.75 11.59
N TYR A 770 -0.36 24.43 10.95
CA TYR A 770 -0.52 24.36 9.50
C TYR A 770 0.81 24.66 8.80
N LEU A 771 1.05 24.00 7.66
CA LEU A 771 2.18 24.27 6.77
C LEU A 771 1.97 25.55 5.96
N PHE A 772 1.00 26.37 6.34
CA PHE A 772 0.65 27.64 5.72
C PHE A 772 0.25 28.66 6.79
N ASN A 773 0.38 29.94 6.48
CA ASN A 773 0.04 31.03 7.39
C ASN A 773 -1.39 31.58 7.17
N ASP A 774 -1.80 32.54 8.00
CA ASP A 774 -3.13 33.18 7.87
C ASP A 774 -3.32 33.88 6.52
N GLY A 775 -2.27 34.47 5.96
CA GLY A 775 -2.33 35.13 4.65
C GLY A 775 -2.70 34.15 3.53
N TYR A 776 -2.04 33.00 3.48
CA TYR A 776 -2.37 31.93 2.54
C TYR A 776 -3.77 31.36 2.81
N ALA A 777 -4.09 31.06 4.07
CA ALA A 777 -5.40 30.52 4.44
C ALA A 777 -6.55 31.43 4.00
N LYS A 778 -6.41 32.74 4.23
CA LYS A 778 -7.42 33.75 3.88
C LYS A 778 -7.54 33.91 2.36
N LEU A 779 -6.42 33.87 1.63
CA LEU A 779 -6.41 33.93 0.17
C LEU A 779 -7.10 32.73 -0.47
N MET A 780 -6.86 31.53 0.07
CA MET A 780 -7.35 30.27 -0.48
C MET A 780 -8.80 29.97 -0.10
N TRP A 781 -9.18 30.24 1.15
CA TRP A 781 -10.44 29.76 1.73
C TRP A 781 -11.24 30.84 2.47
N GLY A 782 -10.76 32.08 2.50
CA GLY A 782 -11.47 33.19 3.17
C GLY A 782 -11.44 33.11 4.70
N ALA A 783 -10.65 32.21 5.28
CA ALA A 783 -10.56 31.95 6.72
C ALA A 783 -9.12 32.03 7.24
N THR A 784 -8.93 32.35 8.52
CA THR A 784 -7.62 32.24 9.19
C THR A 784 -7.30 30.79 9.57
N THR A 785 -6.04 30.50 9.89
CA THR A 785 -5.62 29.18 10.41
C THR A 785 -6.37 28.81 11.69
N GLU A 786 -6.62 29.79 12.57
CA GLU A 786 -7.42 29.60 13.78
C GLU A 786 -8.87 29.22 13.46
N GLN A 787 -9.52 29.91 12.52
CA GLN A 787 -10.89 29.59 12.09
C GLN A 787 -10.96 28.19 11.47
N ILE A 788 -9.99 27.84 10.63
CA ILE A 788 -9.88 26.48 10.06
C ILE A 788 -9.71 25.44 11.16
N SER A 789 -8.83 25.68 12.15
CA SER A 789 -8.61 24.74 13.27
C SER A 789 -9.87 24.44 14.08
N LYS A 790 -10.82 25.39 14.10
CA LYS A 790 -12.13 25.28 14.75
C LYS A 790 -13.23 24.74 13.82
N GLY A 791 -12.95 24.50 12.54
CA GLY A 791 -13.96 24.15 11.55
C GLY A 791 -14.95 25.30 11.25
N GLU A 792 -14.55 26.55 11.46
CA GLU A 792 -15.37 27.75 11.32
C GLU A 792 -15.23 28.41 9.92
N MET A 793 -14.77 27.67 8.92
CA MET A 793 -14.70 28.17 7.55
C MET A 793 -16.12 28.40 7.00
N LYS A 794 -16.40 29.60 6.49
CA LYS A 794 -17.79 30.01 6.16
C LYS A 794 -18.13 30.05 4.67
N SER A 795 -17.14 29.95 3.77
CA SER A 795 -17.40 30.13 2.34
C SER A 795 -16.47 29.30 1.48
N PHE A 796 -17.06 28.32 0.79
CA PHE A 796 -16.38 27.58 -0.28
C PHE A 796 -16.17 28.47 -1.54
N GLU A 797 -16.91 29.58 -1.68
CA GLU A 797 -16.85 30.45 -2.86
C GLU A 797 -15.44 31.03 -3.06
N THR A 798 -14.73 31.37 -1.97
CA THR A 798 -13.35 31.87 -2.06
C THR A 798 -12.44 30.90 -2.79
N TYR A 799 -12.61 29.60 -2.54
CA TYR A 799 -11.85 28.53 -3.16
C TYR A 799 -12.34 28.22 -4.58
N ALA A 800 -13.66 28.14 -4.76
CA ALA A 800 -14.29 27.62 -5.98
C ALA A 800 -14.50 28.66 -7.08
N ALA A 801 -14.71 29.94 -6.74
CA ALA A 801 -14.97 31.02 -7.70
C ALA A 801 -14.40 32.38 -7.23
N GLY A 802 -13.42 32.36 -6.34
CA GLY A 802 -12.83 33.56 -5.74
C GLY A 802 -11.33 33.66 -5.92
N THR A 803 -10.67 34.31 -4.96
CA THR A 803 -9.22 34.52 -4.96
C THR A 803 -8.42 33.21 -4.96
N GLY A 804 -8.94 32.15 -4.33
CA GLY A 804 -8.28 30.84 -4.26
C GLY A 804 -8.22 30.13 -5.61
N LEU A 805 -9.27 30.20 -6.43
CA LEU A 805 -9.24 29.64 -7.79
C LEU A 805 -8.27 30.42 -8.68
N ARG A 806 -8.31 31.76 -8.62
CA ARG A 806 -7.39 32.63 -9.38
C ARG A 806 -5.93 32.36 -9.02
N PHE A 807 -5.62 32.32 -7.72
CA PHE A 807 -4.26 32.09 -7.25
C PHE A 807 -3.69 30.77 -7.77
N ARG A 808 -4.45 29.67 -7.69
CA ARG A 808 -4.00 28.34 -8.11
C ARG A 808 -3.83 28.22 -9.62
N THR A 809 -4.76 28.75 -10.41
CA THR A 809 -4.65 28.72 -11.88
C THR A 809 -3.46 29.55 -12.37
N LEU A 810 -3.18 30.70 -11.75
CA LEU A 810 -1.97 31.49 -12.00
C LEU A 810 -0.68 30.71 -11.68
N ILE A 811 -0.59 30.07 -10.50
CA ILE A 811 0.58 29.26 -10.14
C ILE A 811 0.76 28.08 -11.10
N ALA A 812 -0.31 27.36 -11.41
CA ALA A 812 -0.24 26.19 -12.29
C ALA A 812 0.33 26.55 -13.67
N ALA A 813 -0.17 27.63 -14.29
CA ALA A 813 0.26 28.07 -15.61
C ALA A 813 1.66 28.72 -15.61
N ALA A 814 2.14 29.23 -14.47
CA ALA A 814 3.46 29.86 -14.34
C ALA A 814 4.62 28.86 -14.46
N ILE A 815 4.35 27.57 -14.28
CA ILE A 815 5.35 26.51 -14.20
C ILE A 815 5.50 25.84 -15.57
N ASN A 816 6.74 25.66 -16.00
CA ASN A 816 7.06 24.78 -17.12
C ASN A 816 7.13 23.32 -16.63
N TRP A 817 5.98 22.65 -16.60
CA TRP A 817 5.88 21.24 -16.18
C TRP A 817 6.71 20.30 -17.05
N ALA A 818 6.93 20.63 -18.33
CA ALA A 818 7.77 19.84 -19.21
C ALA A 818 9.23 19.82 -18.72
N LYS A 819 9.80 20.97 -18.38
CA LYS A 819 11.16 21.05 -17.82
C LYS A 819 11.27 20.40 -16.44
N GLN A 820 10.28 20.63 -15.58
CA GLN A 820 10.25 20.01 -14.25
C GLN A 820 10.33 18.49 -14.35
N ILE A 821 9.44 17.87 -15.14
CA ILE A 821 9.33 16.41 -15.24
C ILE A 821 10.52 15.81 -16.00
N ASP A 822 11.08 16.53 -16.97
CA ASP A 822 12.33 16.14 -17.63
C ASP A 822 13.47 15.98 -16.60
N ASP A 823 13.69 16.97 -15.73
CA ASP A 823 14.74 16.91 -14.70
C ASP A 823 14.43 15.88 -13.60
N GLN A 824 13.17 15.77 -13.18
CA GLN A 824 12.76 14.78 -12.19
C GLN A 824 12.94 13.33 -12.68
N THR A 825 12.88 13.09 -13.98
CA THR A 825 12.94 11.73 -14.54
C THR A 825 14.18 11.45 -15.37
N ASN A 826 15.16 12.36 -15.36
CA ASN A 826 16.34 12.31 -16.24
C ASN A 826 15.95 12.08 -17.72
N GLY A 827 14.91 12.78 -18.15
CA GLY A 827 14.39 12.79 -19.51
C GLY A 827 13.61 11.53 -19.93
N GLN A 828 13.24 10.65 -19.01
CA GLN A 828 12.47 9.43 -19.32
C GLN A 828 10.96 9.68 -19.48
N SER A 829 10.43 10.72 -18.84
CA SER A 829 8.99 11.00 -18.80
C SER A 829 8.64 12.40 -19.31
N LYS A 830 7.37 12.60 -19.62
CA LYS A 830 6.74 13.89 -19.95
C LYS A 830 5.61 14.17 -18.96
N PRO A 831 5.24 15.45 -18.74
CA PRO A 831 4.22 15.80 -17.75
C PRO A 831 2.86 15.24 -18.14
N TYR A 832 2.15 14.69 -17.18
CA TYR A 832 0.76 14.27 -17.31
C TYR A 832 0.05 14.70 -16.02
N ILE A 833 -0.44 15.93 -16.07
CA ILE A 833 -1.06 16.62 -14.94
C ILE A 833 -2.56 16.34 -14.83
N ALA A 834 -3.15 15.80 -15.89
CA ALA A 834 -4.51 15.32 -15.89
C ALA A 834 -4.61 14.11 -14.97
N ARG A 835 -5.42 14.21 -13.93
CA ARG A 835 -5.40 13.24 -12.82
C ARG A 835 -6.14 11.94 -13.11
N VAL A 836 -6.34 11.60 -14.38
CA VAL A 836 -7.06 10.40 -14.84
C VAL A 836 -6.11 9.39 -15.46
N ALA A 837 -6.47 8.11 -15.52
CA ALA A 837 -5.64 7.08 -16.12
C ALA A 837 -5.44 7.36 -17.63
N PRO A 838 -4.20 7.55 -18.13
CA PRO A 838 -3.93 7.90 -19.52
C PRO A 838 -4.41 6.84 -20.51
N ASP A 839 -4.41 5.57 -20.10
CA ASP A 839 -4.70 4.44 -20.99
C ASP A 839 -6.06 3.80 -20.73
N ALA A 840 -6.86 4.35 -19.80
CA ALA A 840 -8.24 3.91 -19.61
C ALA A 840 -9.09 4.28 -20.83
N LYS A 841 -10.19 3.54 -21.04
CA LYS A 841 -11.21 3.95 -22.01
C LYS A 841 -11.87 5.23 -21.54
N ILE A 842 -12.32 6.06 -22.47
CA ILE A 842 -13.15 7.22 -22.12
C ILE A 842 -14.61 6.78 -21.92
N ASP A 843 -15.03 5.72 -22.61
CA ASP A 843 -16.36 5.10 -22.57
C ASP A 843 -17.52 6.08 -22.82
N GLY A 844 -17.28 7.12 -23.61
CA GLY A 844 -18.34 7.95 -24.17
C GLY A 844 -19.22 7.17 -25.14
N MET A 845 -20.38 7.74 -25.47
CA MET A 845 -21.36 7.14 -26.39
C MET A 845 -20.79 6.83 -27.79
N ASP A 846 -19.69 7.50 -28.18
CA ASP A 846 -18.98 7.36 -29.45
C ASP A 846 -17.66 6.58 -29.34
N GLN A 847 -17.38 5.91 -28.22
CA GLN A 847 -16.10 5.23 -27.93
C GLN A 847 -15.55 4.31 -29.04
N LEU A 848 -16.42 3.68 -29.83
CA LEU A 848 -16.00 2.78 -30.92
C LEU A 848 -15.46 3.54 -32.15
N ASP A 849 -16.12 4.65 -32.48
CA ASP A 849 -15.92 5.42 -33.72
C ASP A 849 -15.12 6.71 -33.49
N ALA A 850 -14.94 7.15 -32.24
CA ALA A 850 -14.17 8.32 -31.87
C ALA A 850 -12.69 8.19 -32.26
N GLU A 851 -12.10 9.30 -32.72
CA GLU A 851 -10.67 9.42 -32.96
C GLU A 851 -9.87 9.32 -31.64
N ILE A 852 -10.38 9.98 -30.60
CA ILE A 852 -9.82 9.93 -29.24
C ILE A 852 -10.50 8.79 -28.50
N LYS A 853 -9.75 7.74 -28.15
CA LYS A 853 -10.29 6.53 -27.48
C LYS A 853 -9.86 6.43 -26.03
N THR A 854 -8.73 7.05 -25.70
CA THR A 854 -8.11 7.10 -24.38
C THR A 854 -7.68 8.54 -24.06
N PRO A 855 -7.56 8.92 -22.79
CA PRO A 855 -7.04 10.24 -22.40
C PRO A 855 -5.64 10.55 -22.96
N ARG A 856 -4.81 9.53 -23.19
CA ARG A 856 -3.49 9.68 -23.83
C ARG A 856 -3.59 10.18 -25.28
N ASP A 857 -4.63 9.81 -26.02
CA ASP A 857 -4.83 10.24 -27.41
C ASP A 857 -5.05 11.77 -27.50
N ALA A 858 -5.58 12.37 -26.44
CA ALA A 858 -5.78 13.81 -26.31
C ALA A 858 -4.73 14.48 -25.39
N TYR A 859 -3.49 13.97 -25.39
CA TYR A 859 -2.45 14.38 -24.42
C TYR A 859 -2.30 15.90 -24.26
N ASP A 860 -2.19 16.66 -25.36
CA ASP A 860 -1.97 18.11 -25.27
C ASP A 860 -3.23 18.85 -24.81
N ASP A 861 -4.40 18.59 -25.41
CA ASP A 861 -5.68 19.21 -25.03
C ASP A 861 -6.01 18.94 -23.56
N LEU A 862 -5.86 17.68 -23.13
CA LEU A 862 -6.20 17.24 -21.78
C LEU A 862 -5.29 17.89 -20.71
N ASN A 863 -4.01 18.06 -21.01
CA ASN A 863 -3.00 18.59 -20.08
C ASN A 863 -2.70 20.08 -20.29
N SER A 864 -3.52 20.78 -21.10
CA SER A 864 -3.36 22.22 -21.31
C SER A 864 -3.78 23.02 -20.08
N LEU A 865 -3.04 24.09 -19.80
CA LEU A 865 -3.28 24.97 -18.66
C LEU A 865 -3.73 26.35 -19.09
N PHE A 866 -4.56 27.00 -18.28
CA PHE A 866 -4.89 28.41 -18.41
C PHE A 866 -4.84 29.12 -17.05
N ALA A 867 -4.79 30.45 -17.11
CA ALA A 867 -4.85 31.33 -15.94
C ALA A 867 -6.05 32.27 -16.02
N LEU A 868 -6.55 32.70 -14.86
CA LEU A 868 -7.76 33.51 -14.73
C LEU A 868 -7.49 34.92 -14.19
N ASN A 869 -8.17 35.92 -14.76
CA ASN A 869 -8.16 37.30 -14.25
C ASN A 869 -9.18 37.49 -13.11
N SER A 870 -9.43 38.75 -12.71
CA SER A 870 -10.40 39.13 -11.67
C SER A 870 -11.84 38.75 -11.96
N ASP A 871 -12.21 38.68 -13.23
CA ASP A 871 -13.56 38.34 -13.68
C ASP A 871 -13.73 36.84 -13.95
N LEU A 872 -12.71 36.04 -13.56
CA LEU A 872 -12.60 34.62 -13.86
C LEU A 872 -12.59 34.30 -15.36
N ASP A 873 -12.13 35.24 -16.19
CA ASP A 873 -11.88 35.01 -17.60
C ASP A 873 -10.47 34.48 -17.85
N LYS A 874 -10.34 33.55 -18.81
CA LYS A 874 -9.05 33.08 -19.33
C LYS A 874 -8.23 34.25 -19.88
N ILE A 875 -7.03 34.45 -19.35
CA ILE A 875 -6.10 35.51 -19.80
C ILE A 875 -5.35 35.09 -21.06
N ASN A 876 -4.83 36.07 -21.81
CA ASN A 876 -3.94 35.81 -22.93
C ASN A 876 -2.50 35.62 -22.43
N LEU A 877 -1.94 34.42 -22.60
CA LEU A 877 -0.58 33.98 -22.23
C LEU A 877 0.44 34.28 -23.34
N GLY A 878 0.26 35.40 -24.05
CA GLY A 878 1.16 35.84 -25.13
C GLY A 878 0.97 35.04 -26.41
N THR A 879 2.04 34.40 -26.90
CA THR A 879 2.02 33.67 -28.18
C THR A 879 1.21 32.37 -28.13
N ALA A 880 0.97 31.81 -26.95
CA ALA A 880 0.16 30.60 -26.76
C ALA A 880 -1.36 30.89 -26.81
N GLY A 881 -1.78 32.16 -26.80
CA GLY A 881 -3.20 32.51 -26.71
C GLY A 881 -3.73 32.28 -25.29
N LYS A 882 -4.91 31.67 -25.13
CA LYS A 882 -5.59 31.57 -23.82
C LYS A 882 -5.24 30.33 -23.00
N GLU A 883 -4.61 29.36 -23.63
CA GLU A 883 -4.25 28.06 -23.06
C GLU A 883 -2.83 27.72 -23.53
N VAL A 884 -2.12 26.90 -22.76
CA VAL A 884 -0.78 26.45 -23.10
C VAL A 884 -0.66 24.95 -22.91
N SER A 885 -0.22 24.28 -23.96
CA SER A 885 -0.04 22.82 -24.01
C SER A 885 1.32 22.38 -23.44
N PRO A 886 1.44 21.13 -22.99
CA PRO A 886 2.74 20.54 -22.64
C PRO A 886 3.79 20.62 -23.75
N THR A 887 3.38 20.48 -25.02
CA THR A 887 4.29 20.58 -26.16
C THR A 887 4.88 21.98 -26.29
N GLU A 888 4.07 23.04 -26.16
CA GLU A 888 4.56 24.42 -26.18
C GLU A 888 5.51 24.73 -25.02
N TYR A 889 5.24 24.21 -23.82
CA TYR A 889 6.16 24.29 -22.68
C TYR A 889 7.51 23.62 -22.99
N ALA A 890 7.49 22.43 -23.60
CA ALA A 890 8.71 21.72 -23.98
C ALA A 890 9.51 22.46 -25.06
N GLU A 891 8.84 23.08 -26.03
CA GLU A 891 9.49 23.92 -27.04
C GLU A 891 10.13 25.16 -26.45
N LYS A 892 9.45 25.83 -25.51
CA LYS A 892 10.03 26.97 -24.80
C LYS A 892 11.32 26.57 -24.09
N ALA A 893 11.29 25.48 -23.32
CA ALA A 893 12.46 25.01 -22.57
C ALA A 893 13.65 24.70 -23.48
N LYS A 894 13.41 24.16 -24.69
CA LYS A 894 14.47 23.88 -25.68
C LYS A 894 15.11 25.15 -26.27
N LYS A 895 14.34 26.23 -26.43
CA LYS A 895 14.80 27.50 -27.01
C LYS A 895 15.55 28.36 -25.99
N GLU A 896 15.26 28.19 -24.70
CA GLU A 896 15.86 28.96 -23.63
C GLU A 896 17.22 28.37 -23.19
N THR A 897 18.21 29.25 -22.99
CA THR A 897 19.57 28.87 -22.59
C THR A 897 19.82 29.06 -21.10
N ASN A 898 19.09 29.97 -20.44
CA ASN A 898 19.16 30.16 -19.01
C ASN A 898 18.31 29.10 -18.30
N GLU A 899 18.98 28.26 -17.51
CA GLU A 899 18.32 27.15 -16.80
C GLU A 899 17.15 27.58 -15.91
N ASN A 900 17.21 28.75 -15.26
CA ASN A 900 16.09 29.23 -14.43
C ASN A 900 14.90 29.66 -15.30
N GLU A 901 15.15 30.29 -16.46
CA GLU A 901 14.10 30.72 -17.38
C GLU A 901 13.39 29.52 -18.03
N GLN A 902 14.07 28.37 -18.16
CA GLN A 902 13.46 27.12 -18.64
C GLN A 902 12.32 26.62 -17.75
N TYR A 903 12.31 26.96 -16.45
CA TYR A 903 11.25 26.59 -15.51
C TYR A 903 10.02 27.50 -15.57
N LYS A 904 10.13 28.67 -16.20
CA LYS A 904 9.01 29.61 -16.34
C LYS A 904 8.07 29.18 -17.46
N GLY A 905 6.77 29.38 -17.29
CA GLY A 905 5.75 29.12 -18.30
C GLY A 905 5.76 30.09 -19.49
N VAL A 906 5.05 29.77 -20.57
CA VAL A 906 5.05 30.54 -21.85
C VAL A 906 4.51 31.97 -21.71
N GLY A 907 3.60 32.24 -20.77
CA GLY A 907 3.07 33.57 -20.44
C GLY A 907 3.45 34.08 -19.04
N PHE A 908 4.68 33.81 -18.58
CA PHE A 908 5.08 34.10 -17.20
C PHE A 908 4.96 35.59 -16.83
N ALA A 909 5.24 36.51 -17.76
CA ALA A 909 5.15 37.95 -17.51
C ALA A 909 3.69 38.41 -17.32
N GLU A 910 2.77 37.90 -18.15
CA GLU A 910 1.35 38.16 -18.05
C GLU A 910 0.78 37.59 -16.75
N ILE A 911 1.20 36.38 -16.37
CA ILE A 911 0.83 35.75 -15.10
C ILE A 911 1.36 36.54 -13.90
N GLN A 912 2.62 37.02 -13.97
CA GLN A 912 3.22 37.84 -12.93
C GLN A 912 2.42 39.14 -12.70
N LYS A 913 2.01 39.81 -13.79
CA LYS A 913 1.16 41.00 -13.73
C LYS A 913 -0.19 40.72 -13.07
N GLU A 914 -0.86 39.64 -13.45
CA GLU A 914 -2.16 39.25 -12.89
C GLU A 914 -2.06 38.80 -11.43
N MET A 915 -0.96 38.11 -11.06
CA MET A 915 -0.66 37.77 -9.66
C MET A 915 -0.49 39.03 -8.82
N LYS A 916 0.23 40.04 -9.33
CA LYS A 916 0.37 41.32 -8.65
C LYS A 916 -0.99 42.00 -8.45
N ILE A 917 -1.87 42.03 -9.45
CA ILE A 917 -3.23 42.59 -9.33
C ILE A 917 -4.03 41.85 -8.26
N LEU A 918 -3.98 40.52 -8.25
CA LEU A 918 -4.64 39.69 -7.25
C LEU A 918 -4.15 40.05 -5.84
N LEU A 919 -2.84 40.08 -5.62
CA LEU A 919 -2.26 40.32 -4.30
C LEU A 919 -2.41 41.78 -3.85
N ASP A 920 -2.30 42.76 -4.75
CA ASP A 920 -2.55 44.17 -4.40
C ASP A 920 -3.97 44.36 -3.87
N LYS A 921 -4.96 43.81 -4.58
CA LYS A 921 -6.35 43.84 -4.11
C LYS A 921 -6.55 43.06 -2.82
N PHE A 922 -5.96 41.87 -2.71
CA PHE A 922 -6.11 41.03 -1.52
C PHE A 922 -5.55 41.68 -0.25
N PHE A 923 -4.37 42.29 -0.32
CA PHE A 923 -3.76 42.99 0.81
C PHE A 923 -4.55 44.25 1.18
N GLU A 924 -5.10 44.96 0.20
CA GLU A 924 -5.98 46.12 0.43
C GLU A 924 -7.30 45.70 1.12
N ASP A 925 -7.94 44.62 0.65
CA ASP A 925 -9.21 44.14 1.18
C ASP A 925 -9.09 43.48 2.58
N ASN A 926 -7.86 43.14 3.03
CA ASN A 926 -7.60 42.46 4.31
C ASN A 926 -6.53 43.18 5.14
N LYS A 927 -6.55 44.52 5.13
CA LYS A 927 -5.58 45.36 5.88
C LYS A 927 -5.51 45.03 7.36
N ASP A 928 -6.64 44.69 7.98
CA ASP A 928 -6.72 44.24 9.38
C ASP A 928 -5.79 43.05 9.65
N LEU A 929 -5.76 42.07 8.74
CA LEU A 929 -4.90 40.90 8.86
C LEU A 929 -3.41 41.27 8.76
N PHE A 930 -3.03 42.16 7.85
CA PHE A 930 -1.63 42.45 7.56
C PHE A 930 -1.04 43.52 8.49
N GLU A 931 -1.83 44.54 8.86
CA GLU A 931 -1.40 45.63 9.75
C GLU A 931 -1.46 45.22 11.23
N GLU A 932 -2.57 44.62 11.68
CA GLU A 932 -2.76 44.31 13.11
C GLU A 932 -2.05 43.02 13.53
N LYS A 933 -2.10 41.97 12.70
CA LYS A 933 -1.44 40.68 13.00
C LYS A 933 -0.02 40.56 12.47
N LYS A 934 0.51 41.62 11.83
CA LYS A 934 1.87 41.68 11.26
C LYS A 934 2.18 40.54 10.30
N VAL A 935 1.16 39.99 9.63
CA VAL A 935 1.38 39.12 8.48
C VAL A 935 1.93 40.01 7.37
N THR A 936 3.01 39.62 6.70
CA THR A 936 3.61 40.43 5.62
C THR A 936 3.70 39.68 4.30
N THR A 937 3.39 38.39 4.30
CA THR A 937 3.59 37.48 3.17
C THR A 937 2.55 36.38 3.14
N ILE A 938 2.38 35.78 1.97
CA ILE A 938 1.60 34.58 1.70
C ILE A 938 2.57 33.40 1.81
N GLU A 939 2.52 32.66 2.91
CA GLU A 939 3.48 31.58 3.20
C GLU A 939 2.79 30.22 3.18
N TYR A 940 3.33 29.28 2.41
CA TYR A 940 2.94 27.87 2.48
C TYR A 940 4.10 26.95 2.10
N LYS A 941 4.06 25.70 2.57
CA LYS A 941 5.02 24.66 2.20
C LYS A 941 4.35 23.59 1.34
N VAL A 942 4.95 23.27 0.21
CA VAL A 942 4.53 22.13 -0.61
C VAL A 942 4.94 20.86 0.12
N PHE A 943 3.98 19.98 0.39
CA PHE A 943 4.24 18.69 1.02
C PHE A 943 4.66 17.64 0.00
N TYR A 944 5.74 16.91 0.27
CA TYR A 944 6.14 15.72 -0.49
C TYR A 944 5.81 14.46 0.34
N PRO A 945 5.05 13.49 -0.20
CA PRO A 945 4.41 12.44 0.62
C PRO A 945 5.33 11.26 0.93
N TYR A 946 6.64 11.38 0.72
CA TYR A 946 7.58 10.29 0.95
C TYR A 946 8.79 10.75 1.76
N ILE A 947 9.25 9.87 2.65
CA ILE A 947 10.41 10.11 3.53
C ILE A 947 11.76 10.02 2.79
N ASN A 948 11.77 9.49 1.57
CA ASN A 948 12.96 9.20 0.77
C ASN A 948 12.96 9.95 -0.57
N ILE A 949 12.79 11.28 -0.54
CA ILE A 949 12.90 12.11 -1.74
C ILE A 949 14.28 11.97 -2.40
N SER A 950 14.31 11.67 -3.70
CA SER A 950 15.57 11.60 -4.44
C SER A 950 16.19 13.00 -4.63
N ALA A 951 17.50 13.06 -4.80
CA ALA A 951 18.20 14.33 -4.99
C ALA A 951 17.70 15.10 -6.23
N HIS A 952 17.47 14.41 -7.34
CA HIS A 952 16.99 15.04 -8.58
C HIS A 952 15.55 15.58 -8.44
N ILE A 953 14.64 14.87 -7.74
CA ILE A 953 13.28 15.38 -7.48
C ILE A 953 13.37 16.62 -6.58
N LYS A 954 14.15 16.57 -5.51
CA LYS A 954 14.32 17.68 -4.57
C LYS A 954 14.84 18.94 -5.27
N GLU A 955 15.84 18.81 -6.13
CA GLU A 955 16.39 19.96 -6.87
C GLU A 955 15.42 20.51 -7.92
N ALA A 956 14.72 19.65 -8.67
CA ALA A 956 13.70 20.11 -9.62
C ALA A 956 12.55 20.86 -8.91
N VAL A 957 12.07 20.36 -7.76
CA VAL A 957 11.03 21.02 -6.96
C VAL A 957 11.53 22.38 -6.43
N LYS A 958 12.77 22.48 -5.95
CA LYS A 958 13.35 23.78 -5.51
C LYS A 958 13.38 24.82 -6.63
N LYS A 959 13.70 24.43 -7.87
CA LYS A 959 13.71 25.35 -9.01
C LYS A 959 12.30 25.84 -9.37
N VAL A 960 11.29 24.97 -9.25
CA VAL A 960 9.88 25.36 -9.38
C VAL A 960 9.46 26.32 -8.26
N ILE A 961 9.83 26.03 -7.00
CA ILE A 961 9.56 26.90 -5.85
C ILE A 961 10.17 28.29 -6.07
N LYS A 962 11.42 28.35 -6.52
CA LYS A 962 12.08 29.61 -6.88
C LYS A 962 11.30 30.36 -7.96
N THR A 963 10.86 29.67 -9.01
CA THR A 963 10.06 30.25 -10.10
C THR A 963 8.75 30.85 -9.59
N ILE A 964 8.06 30.18 -8.66
CA ILE A 964 6.81 30.68 -8.06
C ILE A 964 7.07 31.91 -7.19
N ASN A 965 8.15 31.90 -6.40
CA ASN A 965 8.51 33.05 -5.55
C ASN A 965 8.91 34.30 -6.37
N GLU A 966 9.27 34.15 -7.66
CA GLU A 966 9.52 35.28 -8.56
C GLU A 966 8.22 35.96 -9.05
N LEU A 967 7.04 35.35 -8.88
CA LEU A 967 5.77 35.94 -9.30
C LEU A 967 5.44 37.22 -8.51
N ASP A 968 5.72 37.25 -7.21
CA ASP A 968 5.58 38.43 -6.37
C ASP A 968 6.39 38.24 -5.08
N SER A 969 7.09 39.27 -4.62
CA SER A 969 7.92 39.21 -3.40
C SER A 969 7.14 38.90 -2.12
N ARG A 970 5.80 39.05 -2.14
CA ARG A 970 4.93 38.69 -1.03
C ARG A 970 4.68 37.18 -0.93
N ILE A 971 5.01 36.39 -1.95
CA ILE A 971 4.86 34.93 -1.93
C ILE A 971 6.13 34.30 -1.36
N LYS A 972 5.96 33.39 -0.41
CA LYS A 972 7.04 32.55 0.11
C LYS A 972 6.60 31.10 0.16
N LEU A 973 7.06 30.37 -0.84
CA LEU A 973 6.90 28.94 -0.95
C LEU A 973 8.18 28.22 -0.52
N ASP A 974 8.01 27.09 0.16
CA ASP A 974 9.10 26.18 0.57
C ASP A 974 8.67 24.70 0.42
N LEU A 975 9.60 23.75 0.58
CA LEU A 975 9.36 22.31 0.50
C LEU A 975 9.33 21.69 1.90
N GLN A 976 8.24 20.99 2.23
CA GLN A 976 8.16 20.10 3.39
C GLN A 976 8.32 18.64 2.92
N ALA A 977 9.54 18.12 3.00
CA ALA A 977 9.83 16.70 2.82
C ALA A 977 10.04 16.04 4.20
N PRO A 978 9.22 15.07 4.60
CA PRO A 978 9.37 14.41 5.89
C PRO A 978 10.63 13.55 5.92
N THR A 979 11.18 13.34 7.11
CA THR A 979 12.39 12.52 7.33
C THR A 979 12.08 11.22 8.08
N ASP A 980 10.88 11.13 8.64
CA ASP A 980 10.39 10.02 9.47
C ASP A 980 8.85 10.01 9.47
N SER A 981 8.26 8.96 10.05
CA SER A 981 6.80 8.78 10.06
C SER A 981 6.05 9.86 10.86
N ASN A 982 6.64 10.40 11.94
CA ASN A 982 5.99 11.43 12.75
C ASN A 982 5.98 12.77 12.00
N THR A 983 7.09 13.14 11.37
CA THR A 983 7.16 14.34 10.52
C THR A 983 6.27 14.21 9.30
N PHE A 984 6.18 13.02 8.69
CA PHE A 984 5.20 12.73 7.63
C PHE A 984 3.78 12.97 8.13
N TYR A 985 3.41 12.35 9.24
CA TYR A 985 2.04 12.40 9.73
C TYR A 985 1.61 13.80 10.16
N ASN A 986 2.48 14.51 10.88
CA ASN A 986 2.24 15.89 11.26
C ASN A 986 2.09 16.77 10.03
N SER A 987 2.98 16.64 9.04
CA SER A 987 2.92 17.40 7.78
C SER A 987 1.67 17.08 6.97
N PHE A 988 1.27 15.80 6.94
CA PHE A 988 0.07 15.35 6.25
C PHE A 988 -1.19 15.99 6.85
N LYS A 989 -1.31 16.02 8.18
CA LYS A 989 -2.42 16.67 8.88
C LYS A 989 -2.49 18.18 8.73
N THR A 990 -1.36 18.82 8.45
CA THR A 990 -1.21 20.27 8.48
C THR A 990 -1.01 20.88 7.10
N THR A 991 -0.92 20.07 6.06
CA THR A 991 -0.78 20.53 4.68
C THR A 991 -2.10 21.03 4.10
N ALA A 992 -2.02 21.77 3.00
CA ALA A 992 -3.17 22.20 2.21
C ALA A 992 -3.62 21.14 1.19
N SER A 993 -3.17 19.89 1.33
CA SER A 993 -3.28 18.89 0.28
C SER A 993 -3.77 17.55 0.84
N ALA A 994 -4.58 16.83 0.07
CA ALA A 994 -5.06 15.50 0.38
C ALA A 994 -4.18 14.45 -0.29
N PHE A 995 -4.03 13.30 0.36
CA PHE A 995 -3.42 12.13 -0.24
C PHE A 995 -4.47 11.39 -1.08
N VAL A 996 -4.08 10.96 -2.26
CA VAL A 996 -4.94 10.26 -3.19
C VAL A 996 -4.45 8.83 -3.40
N GLY A 997 -5.33 7.89 -3.05
CA GLY A 997 -5.14 6.48 -3.30
C GLY A 997 -6.44 5.90 -3.84
N TRP A 998 -6.57 5.83 -5.16
CA TRP A 998 -7.74 5.24 -5.81
C TRP A 998 -7.30 4.33 -6.94
N SER A 999 -7.65 3.05 -6.82
CA SER A 999 -7.67 2.12 -7.93
C SER A 999 -9.03 2.24 -8.62
N TYR A 1000 -9.07 2.07 -9.92
CA TYR A 1000 -10.31 2.17 -10.67
C TYR A 1000 -11.12 0.88 -10.52
N ASP A 1001 -12.42 1.03 -10.28
CA ASP A 1001 -13.36 -0.08 -10.27
C ASP A 1001 -13.68 -0.58 -11.69
N LEU A 1002 -13.54 0.32 -12.67
CA LEU A 1002 -13.67 0.05 -14.11
C LEU A 1002 -12.48 0.69 -14.84
N GLN A 1003 -11.93 0.05 -15.88
CA GLN A 1003 -10.88 0.65 -16.73
C GLN A 1003 -11.44 1.76 -17.66
N SER A 1004 -12.06 2.76 -17.06
CA SER A 1004 -12.85 3.84 -17.66
C SER A 1004 -12.52 5.19 -17.00
N ILE A 1005 -12.62 6.29 -17.74
CA ILE A 1005 -12.47 7.65 -17.20
C ILE A 1005 -13.49 7.95 -16.10
N ALA A 1006 -14.65 7.27 -16.11
CA ALA A 1006 -15.68 7.37 -15.08
C ALA A 1006 -15.12 7.06 -13.68
N SER A 1007 -14.33 6.00 -13.54
CA SER A 1007 -13.65 5.67 -12.27
C SER A 1007 -12.59 6.70 -11.90
N GLY A 1008 -12.04 7.42 -12.88
CA GLY A 1008 -11.19 8.58 -12.65
C GLY A 1008 -11.92 9.74 -12.00
N PHE A 1009 -13.08 10.09 -12.54
CA PHE A 1009 -13.94 11.15 -11.97
C PHE A 1009 -14.51 10.75 -10.61
N ASP A 1010 -14.87 9.48 -10.43
CA ASP A 1010 -15.30 8.92 -9.16
C ASP A 1010 -14.17 9.01 -8.11
N GLY A 1011 -12.95 8.60 -8.48
CA GLY A 1011 -11.79 8.77 -7.62
C GLY A 1011 -11.55 10.22 -7.20
N LEU A 1012 -11.73 11.19 -8.11
CA LEU A 1012 -11.66 12.62 -7.76
C LEU A 1012 -12.81 13.05 -6.84
N SER A 1013 -13.99 12.45 -6.95
CA SER A 1013 -15.17 12.76 -6.13
C SER A 1013 -14.91 12.56 -4.65
N TRP A 1014 -14.18 11.52 -4.28
CA TRP A 1014 -13.88 11.20 -2.89
C TRP A 1014 -12.59 11.84 -2.40
N ASN A 1015 -11.56 11.87 -3.24
CA ASN A 1015 -10.26 12.37 -2.83
C ASN A 1015 -10.18 13.90 -2.84
N THR A 1016 -11.09 14.58 -3.54
CA THR A 1016 -11.15 16.04 -3.59
C THR A 1016 -12.49 16.61 -3.15
N ASN A 1017 -13.48 15.81 -2.75
CA ASN A 1017 -14.86 16.27 -2.53
C ASN A 1017 -15.50 16.91 -3.79
N LEU A 1018 -15.16 16.40 -4.98
CA LEU A 1018 -15.64 16.96 -6.26
C LEU A 1018 -17.17 16.87 -6.40
N LEU A 1019 -17.84 15.77 -6.03
CA LEU A 1019 -19.31 15.72 -6.13
C LEU A 1019 -20.03 16.65 -5.16
N PRO A 1020 -19.68 16.68 -3.86
CA PRO A 1020 -20.19 17.70 -2.96
C PRO A 1020 -20.07 19.11 -3.54
N LEU A 1021 -18.89 19.44 -4.09
CA LEU A 1021 -18.66 20.71 -4.76
C LEU A 1021 -19.58 20.94 -5.97
N LEU A 1022 -19.72 19.95 -6.87
CA LEU A 1022 -20.57 20.04 -8.05
C LEU A 1022 -22.02 20.35 -7.66
N TYR A 1023 -22.54 19.69 -6.62
CA TYR A 1023 -23.89 19.96 -6.13
C TYR A 1023 -24.01 21.36 -5.49
N THR A 1024 -23.01 21.79 -4.71
CA THR A 1024 -23.01 23.13 -4.10
C THR A 1024 -22.95 24.23 -5.15
N ILE A 1025 -22.14 24.07 -6.21
CA ILE A 1025 -22.08 25.00 -7.34
C ILE A 1025 -23.46 25.09 -8.03
N ALA A 1026 -24.11 23.96 -8.30
CA ALA A 1026 -25.42 23.94 -8.95
C ALA A 1026 -26.52 24.64 -8.14
N ASN A 1027 -26.38 24.70 -6.81
CA ASN A 1027 -27.32 25.39 -5.92
C ASN A 1027 -26.99 26.87 -5.69
N ASN A 1028 -25.81 27.34 -6.09
CA ASN A 1028 -25.41 28.74 -5.97
C ASN A 1028 -25.33 29.39 -7.35
N SER A 1029 -26.42 30.04 -7.76
CA SER A 1029 -26.55 30.64 -9.10
C SER A 1029 -25.48 31.70 -9.39
N ALA A 1030 -25.04 32.47 -8.40
CA ALA A 1030 -23.98 33.46 -8.56
C ALA A 1030 -22.62 32.80 -8.85
N THR A 1031 -22.25 31.77 -8.08
CA THR A 1031 -21.04 30.98 -8.31
C THR A 1031 -21.09 30.27 -9.67
N TYR A 1032 -22.22 29.68 -10.01
CA TYR A 1032 -22.43 29.01 -11.30
C TYR A 1032 -22.18 29.96 -12.49
N GLN A 1033 -22.81 31.14 -12.48
CA GLN A 1033 -22.68 32.14 -13.54
C GLN A 1033 -21.25 32.66 -13.69
N LYS A 1034 -20.53 32.83 -12.57
CA LYS A 1034 -19.11 33.25 -12.58
C LYS A 1034 -18.21 32.22 -13.26
N LEU A 1035 -18.52 30.92 -13.14
CA LEU A 1035 -17.67 29.83 -13.65
C LEU A 1035 -18.03 29.40 -15.07
N GLU A 1036 -19.28 29.59 -15.51
CA GLU A 1036 -19.80 29.09 -16.79
C GLU A 1036 -18.95 29.44 -18.01
N LYS A 1037 -18.35 30.62 -18.03
CA LYS A 1037 -17.53 31.07 -19.17
C LYS A 1037 -16.18 30.35 -19.28
N SER A 1038 -15.56 30.04 -18.14
CA SER A 1038 -14.21 29.43 -18.10
C SER A 1038 -14.23 27.93 -17.86
N PHE A 1039 -15.32 27.41 -17.27
CA PHE A 1039 -15.53 25.99 -16.97
C PHE A 1039 -16.93 25.50 -17.42
N PRO A 1040 -17.26 25.61 -18.71
CA PRO A 1040 -18.59 25.25 -19.21
C PRO A 1040 -18.94 23.76 -19.02
N GLN A 1041 -18.00 22.83 -19.20
CA GLN A 1041 -18.28 21.40 -19.04
C GLN A 1041 -18.48 21.03 -17.56
N LEU A 1042 -17.72 21.63 -16.66
CA LEU A 1042 -17.90 21.51 -15.21
C LEU A 1042 -19.29 21.99 -14.80
N MET A 1043 -19.72 23.15 -15.31
CA MET A 1043 -21.05 23.70 -15.03
C MET A 1043 -22.17 22.82 -15.60
N LYS A 1044 -21.95 22.20 -16.76
CA LYS A 1044 -22.87 21.21 -17.33
C LYS A 1044 -22.96 19.96 -16.44
N ALA A 1045 -21.82 19.38 -16.07
CA ALA A 1045 -21.77 18.22 -15.16
C ALA A 1045 -22.42 18.51 -13.81
N SER A 1046 -22.16 19.69 -13.22
CA SER A 1046 -22.74 20.17 -11.97
C SER A 1046 -24.28 20.22 -12.02
N LYS A 1047 -24.84 20.82 -13.08
CA LYS A 1047 -26.29 20.92 -13.28
C LYS A 1047 -26.96 19.57 -13.51
N GLU A 1048 -26.37 18.73 -14.36
CA GLU A 1048 -26.91 17.40 -14.65
C GLU A 1048 -26.83 16.49 -13.41
N PHE A 1049 -25.74 16.55 -12.64
CA PHE A 1049 -25.60 15.80 -11.40
C PHE A 1049 -26.67 16.17 -10.37
N LYS A 1050 -26.88 17.47 -10.13
CA LYS A 1050 -27.97 17.94 -9.26
C LYS A 1050 -29.33 17.38 -9.70
N THR A 1051 -29.63 17.48 -11.00
CA THR A 1051 -30.90 17.01 -11.56
C THR A 1051 -31.08 15.51 -11.35
N TRP A 1052 -30.02 14.72 -11.61
CA TRP A 1052 -30.03 13.27 -11.43
C TRP A 1052 -30.20 12.89 -9.95
N LEU A 1053 -29.46 13.55 -9.06
CA LEU A 1053 -29.50 13.29 -7.62
C LEU A 1053 -30.87 13.62 -7.03
N ASP A 1054 -31.43 14.78 -7.35
CA ASP A 1054 -32.76 15.21 -6.90
C ASP A 1054 -33.84 14.22 -7.35
N ALA A 1055 -33.77 13.74 -8.60
CA ALA A 1055 -34.70 12.74 -9.13
C ALA A 1055 -34.59 11.40 -8.37
N LYS A 1056 -33.37 10.96 -8.09
CA LYS A 1056 -33.12 9.73 -7.33
C LYS A 1056 -33.62 9.82 -5.89
N ILE A 1057 -33.44 10.96 -5.23
CA ILE A 1057 -33.99 11.22 -3.90
C ILE A 1057 -35.53 11.23 -3.95
N ALA A 1058 -36.13 11.93 -4.91
CA ALA A 1058 -37.58 12.01 -5.06
C ALA A 1058 -38.23 10.63 -5.31
N SER A 1059 -37.55 9.76 -6.07
CA SER A 1059 -38.01 8.39 -6.34
C SER A 1059 -37.82 7.40 -5.18
N LYS A 1060 -37.07 7.79 -4.13
CA LYS A 1060 -36.60 6.90 -3.05
C LYS A 1060 -35.69 5.76 -3.52
N ASP A 1061 -35.16 5.85 -4.74
CA ASP A 1061 -34.09 4.97 -5.23
C ASP A 1061 -32.81 5.14 -4.41
N LEU A 1062 -32.60 6.35 -3.86
CA LEU A 1062 -31.53 6.66 -2.93
C LEU A 1062 -32.13 7.06 -1.59
N ILE A 1063 -31.71 6.36 -0.54
CA ILE A 1063 -32.07 6.71 0.84
C ILE A 1063 -30.81 7.33 1.44
N PHE A 1064 -30.81 8.65 1.59
CA PHE A 1064 -29.77 9.33 2.37
C PHE A 1064 -30.14 9.27 3.84
N ASN A 1065 -29.16 9.02 4.70
CA ASN A 1065 -29.38 9.10 6.13
C ASN A 1065 -29.75 10.55 6.53
N PRO A 1066 -30.73 10.75 7.44
CA PRO A 1066 -31.26 12.07 7.82
C PRO A 1066 -30.21 13.09 8.29
N THR A 1067 -29.01 12.64 8.66
CA THR A 1067 -27.95 13.52 9.18
C THR A 1067 -27.19 14.26 8.07
N VAL A 1068 -27.12 13.72 6.85
CA VAL A 1068 -26.37 14.26 5.70
C VAL A 1068 -27.27 14.29 4.47
N THR A 1069 -28.12 15.31 4.42
CA THR A 1069 -28.86 15.62 3.20
C THR A 1069 -27.95 16.43 2.26
N PRO A 1070 -28.19 16.43 0.94
CA PRO A 1070 -27.38 17.22 0.00
C PRO A 1070 -27.28 18.72 0.36
N GLU A 1071 -28.27 19.27 1.06
CA GLU A 1071 -28.25 20.65 1.59
C GLU A 1071 -27.18 20.87 2.65
N LYS A 1072 -26.70 19.80 3.31
CA LYS A 1072 -25.59 19.82 4.27
C LYS A 1072 -24.24 19.49 3.65
N TRP A 1073 -24.15 19.19 2.36
CA TRP A 1073 -22.88 18.88 1.71
C TRP A 1073 -21.89 20.04 1.74
N GLU A 1074 -22.38 21.28 1.78
CA GLU A 1074 -21.53 22.45 2.05
C GLU A 1074 -20.81 22.31 3.40
N GLN A 1075 -21.51 21.83 4.44
CA GLN A 1075 -20.91 21.59 5.76
C GLN A 1075 -19.94 20.41 5.77
N ILE A 1076 -20.12 19.42 4.89
CA ILE A 1076 -19.21 18.26 4.74
C ILE A 1076 -17.92 18.68 4.05
N VAL A 1077 -18.05 19.46 2.97
CA VAL A 1077 -16.91 20.11 2.31
C VAL A 1077 -16.11 20.92 3.33
N ILE A 1078 -16.79 21.60 4.26
CA ILE A 1078 -16.16 22.47 5.27
C ILE A 1078 -15.56 21.70 6.46
N LYS A 1079 -16.20 20.63 6.94
CA LYS A 1079 -15.80 19.93 8.19
C LYS A 1079 -14.81 18.79 8.00
N HIS A 1080 -14.59 18.37 6.74
CA HIS A 1080 -13.52 17.45 6.33
C HIS A 1080 -13.35 16.17 7.17
N SER A 1081 -14.44 15.64 7.74
CA SER A 1081 -14.32 14.44 8.53
C SER A 1081 -14.60 13.23 7.65
N SER A 1082 -13.60 12.37 7.47
CA SER A 1082 -13.82 10.94 7.25
C SER A 1082 -14.76 10.37 8.32
N GLU A 1083 -14.81 11.03 9.49
CA GLU A 1083 -15.81 10.79 10.51
C GLU A 1083 -17.21 11.26 10.10
N ALA A 1084 -17.45 12.21 9.19
CA ALA A 1084 -18.81 12.57 8.78
C ALA A 1084 -19.49 11.35 8.18
N TYR A 1085 -18.79 10.53 7.38
CA TYR A 1085 -19.34 9.27 6.88
C TYR A 1085 -19.51 8.18 7.96
N VAL A 1086 -18.85 8.31 9.12
CA VAL A 1086 -18.87 7.36 10.25
C VAL A 1086 -19.79 7.84 11.40
N TYR A 1087 -20.02 9.15 11.56
CA TYR A 1087 -20.85 9.81 12.57
C TYR A 1087 -22.34 9.76 12.21
N ILE A 1088 -22.67 9.14 11.08
CA ILE A 1088 -24.01 8.97 10.55
C ILE A 1088 -24.54 7.55 10.87
N GLN A 1089 -24.18 7.00 12.04
CA GLN A 1089 -24.59 5.65 12.44
C GLN A 1089 -25.43 5.66 13.70
N ASN A 1090 -26.68 6.08 13.58
CA ASN A 1090 -27.71 5.45 14.40
C ASN A 1090 -28.00 4.08 13.79
N GLU A 1091 -27.87 3.01 14.57
CA GLU A 1091 -27.87 1.63 14.02
C GLU A 1091 -29.22 1.19 13.43
N GLN A 1092 -30.29 1.94 13.66
CA GLN A 1092 -31.62 1.67 13.09
C GLN A 1092 -31.72 2.06 11.61
N ASP A 1093 -31.00 3.11 11.16
CA ASP A 1093 -31.03 3.58 9.76
C ASP A 1093 -29.99 2.87 8.86
N LYS A 1094 -29.12 2.03 9.45
CA LYS A 1094 -28.07 1.28 8.75
C LYS A 1094 -28.59 0.36 7.64
N VAL A 1095 -29.84 -0.08 7.73
CA VAL A 1095 -30.34 -1.16 6.87
C VAL A 1095 -30.77 -0.65 5.49
N GLN A 1096 -30.92 0.67 5.28
CA GLN A 1096 -31.47 1.18 4.02
C GLN A 1096 -30.68 2.31 3.35
N ALA A 1097 -29.75 2.99 4.05
CA ALA A 1097 -29.05 4.12 3.44
C ALA A 1097 -28.14 3.68 2.28
N THR A 1098 -28.21 4.37 1.14
CA THR A 1098 -27.33 4.10 0.01
C THR A 1098 -25.93 4.61 0.30
N ASP A 1099 -24.93 3.76 0.07
CA ASP A 1099 -23.53 4.14 0.19
C ASP A 1099 -23.22 5.31 -0.77
N PRO A 1100 -22.73 6.46 -0.29
CA PRO A 1100 -22.35 7.58 -1.14
C PRO A 1100 -21.35 7.16 -2.24
N PHE A 1101 -20.44 6.21 -1.99
CA PHE A 1101 -19.52 5.64 -3.00
C PHE A 1101 -20.28 5.05 -4.19
N THR A 1102 -21.36 4.28 -3.92
CA THR A 1102 -22.26 3.77 -4.96
C THR A 1102 -22.91 4.89 -5.77
N VAL A 1103 -23.39 5.94 -5.11
CA VAL A 1103 -24.06 7.07 -5.77
C VAL A 1103 -23.13 7.75 -6.77
N SER A 1104 -21.88 8.00 -6.37
CA SER A 1104 -20.88 8.62 -7.25
C SER A 1104 -20.51 7.75 -8.43
N ALA A 1105 -20.18 6.48 -8.17
CA ALA A 1105 -19.80 5.56 -9.23
C ALA A 1105 -20.93 5.37 -10.26
N GLN A 1106 -22.18 5.21 -9.80
CA GLN A 1106 -23.35 5.12 -10.68
C GLN A 1106 -23.57 6.40 -11.49
N TRP A 1107 -23.42 7.57 -10.85
CA TRP A 1107 -23.53 8.85 -11.54
C TRP A 1107 -22.49 8.99 -12.64
N TRP A 1108 -21.20 8.76 -12.35
CA TRP A 1108 -20.15 8.93 -13.34
C TRP A 1108 -20.23 7.93 -14.48
N ILE A 1109 -20.63 6.68 -14.22
CA ILE A 1109 -20.91 5.71 -15.28
C ILE A 1109 -22.04 6.24 -16.18
N HIS A 1110 -23.16 6.66 -15.61
CA HIS A 1110 -24.30 7.19 -16.38
C HIS A 1110 -23.93 8.45 -17.17
N TYR A 1111 -23.25 9.40 -16.53
CA TYR A 1111 -22.85 10.65 -17.16
C TYR A 1111 -21.88 10.41 -18.32
N THR A 1112 -20.88 9.55 -18.14
CA THR A 1112 -19.89 9.27 -19.20
C THR A 1112 -20.52 8.57 -20.40
N THR A 1113 -21.38 7.58 -20.18
CA THR A 1113 -22.05 6.86 -21.28
C THR A 1113 -22.98 7.74 -22.12
N ASP A 1114 -23.41 8.88 -21.59
CA ASP A 1114 -24.33 9.82 -22.24
C ASP A 1114 -23.60 11.01 -22.90
N LYS A 1115 -22.27 10.99 -22.93
CA LYS A 1115 -21.43 12.07 -23.45
C LYS A 1115 -20.47 11.57 -24.51
N THR A 1116 -20.02 12.47 -25.38
CA THR A 1116 -18.98 12.12 -26.36
C THR A 1116 -17.61 12.05 -25.69
N ASN A 1117 -16.68 11.29 -26.26
CA ASN A 1117 -15.31 11.24 -25.77
C ASN A 1117 -14.67 12.63 -25.71
N LYS A 1118 -14.97 13.49 -26.69
CA LYS A 1118 -14.48 14.87 -26.72
C LYS A 1118 -15.00 15.71 -25.54
N ASP A 1119 -16.29 15.63 -25.23
CA ASP A 1119 -16.88 16.36 -24.08
C ASP A 1119 -16.20 15.94 -22.77
N LEU A 1120 -15.94 14.64 -22.61
CA LEU A 1120 -15.33 14.08 -21.42
C LEU A 1120 -13.85 14.47 -21.26
N ILE A 1121 -13.10 14.58 -22.36
CA ILE A 1121 -11.74 15.14 -22.34
C ILE A 1121 -11.75 16.61 -21.94
N SER A 1122 -12.67 17.42 -22.49
CA SER A 1122 -12.81 18.81 -22.09
C SER A 1122 -13.16 18.95 -20.61
N LEU A 1123 -14.06 18.12 -20.09
CA LEU A 1123 -14.37 18.07 -18.66
C LEU A 1123 -13.14 17.68 -17.81
N ALA A 1124 -12.38 16.68 -18.25
CA ALA A 1124 -11.17 16.25 -17.54
C ALA A 1124 -10.07 17.34 -17.54
N ASN A 1125 -9.95 18.11 -18.62
CA ASN A 1125 -9.08 19.29 -18.67
C ASN A 1125 -9.56 20.38 -17.69
N GLU A 1126 -10.88 20.64 -17.64
CA GLU A 1126 -11.47 21.59 -16.71
C GLU A 1126 -11.25 21.17 -15.25
N PHE A 1127 -11.39 19.88 -14.91
CA PHE A 1127 -11.02 19.37 -13.58
C PHE A 1127 -9.53 19.59 -13.26
N THR A 1128 -8.65 19.39 -14.24
CA THR A 1128 -7.21 19.57 -14.09
C THR A 1128 -6.88 21.03 -13.74
N ASN A 1129 -7.48 21.99 -14.43
CA ASN A 1129 -7.29 23.42 -14.17
C ASN A 1129 -7.96 23.85 -12.85
N PHE A 1130 -9.20 23.39 -12.61
CA PHE A 1130 -9.97 23.73 -11.43
C PHE A 1130 -9.33 23.24 -10.12
N LEU A 1131 -8.83 22.00 -10.12
CA LEU A 1131 -8.17 21.41 -8.95
C LEU A 1131 -6.68 21.74 -8.86
N SER A 1132 -6.09 22.20 -9.98
CA SER A 1132 -4.71 22.64 -10.22
C SER A 1132 -3.62 21.63 -9.84
N PRO A 1133 -2.63 21.34 -10.73
CA PRO A 1133 -1.55 20.41 -10.44
C PRO A 1133 -0.72 20.83 -9.21
N GLN A 1134 -0.17 19.85 -8.50
CA GLN A 1134 0.60 20.06 -7.26
C GLN A 1134 2.10 19.93 -7.54
N VAL A 1135 2.88 20.91 -7.06
CA VAL A 1135 4.31 21.05 -7.41
C VAL A 1135 5.16 19.85 -6.98
N ALA A 1136 4.87 19.25 -5.83
CA ALA A 1136 5.64 18.12 -5.28
C ALA A 1136 4.94 16.78 -5.46
N ASP A 1137 3.94 16.67 -6.36
CA ASP A 1137 3.39 15.37 -6.71
C ASP A 1137 4.37 14.65 -7.65
N GLY A 1138 5.18 13.74 -7.10
CA GLY A 1138 6.12 12.92 -7.88
C GLY A 1138 5.47 11.82 -8.72
N LYS A 1139 4.20 12.01 -9.12
CA LYS A 1139 3.39 11.09 -9.92
C LYS A 1139 2.58 11.78 -11.01
N VAL A 1140 2.93 12.99 -11.45
CA VAL A 1140 2.28 13.69 -12.57
C VAL A 1140 3.04 13.51 -13.89
N GLU A 1141 3.50 12.27 -14.14
CA GLU A 1141 4.32 11.94 -15.31
C GLU A 1141 3.91 10.65 -16.01
N ILE A 1142 4.16 10.58 -17.31
CA ILE A 1142 4.07 9.36 -18.13
C ILE A 1142 5.33 9.19 -18.96
N ALA A 1143 5.69 7.94 -19.30
CA ALA A 1143 6.85 7.66 -20.14
C ALA A 1143 6.74 8.35 -21.52
N LYS A 1144 7.81 9.02 -22.00
CA LYS A 1144 7.81 9.78 -23.27
C LYS A 1144 7.43 8.94 -24.49
N LEU A 1145 7.99 7.73 -24.56
CA LEU A 1145 7.77 6.79 -25.66
C LEU A 1145 6.64 5.80 -25.37
N GLY A 1146 5.97 5.89 -24.21
CA GLY A 1146 5.06 4.85 -23.73
C GLY A 1146 5.75 3.56 -23.32
N PHE A 1147 7.09 3.45 -23.42
CA PHE A 1147 7.88 2.29 -23.01
C PHE A 1147 8.94 2.68 -21.97
N THR A 1148 9.23 1.75 -21.06
CA THR A 1148 10.34 1.83 -20.11
C THR A 1148 11.28 0.65 -20.31
N ASN A 1149 12.59 0.89 -20.15
CA ASN A 1149 13.61 -0.15 -20.20
C ASN A 1149 13.65 -0.91 -18.87
N TYR A 1150 13.96 -2.20 -18.92
CA TYR A 1150 14.29 -3.01 -17.75
C TYR A 1150 15.25 -4.13 -18.15
N LEU A 1151 16.00 -4.66 -17.19
CA LEU A 1151 16.90 -5.79 -17.42
C LEU A 1151 16.32 -7.06 -16.82
N SER A 1152 16.36 -8.14 -17.59
CA SER A 1152 15.91 -9.47 -17.17
C SER A 1152 16.81 -10.50 -17.82
N GLN A 1153 17.34 -11.44 -17.01
CA GLN A 1153 18.26 -12.46 -17.52
C GLN A 1153 17.70 -13.13 -18.79
N LYS A 1154 18.54 -13.31 -19.81
CA LYS A 1154 18.12 -13.83 -21.14
C LYS A 1154 17.41 -15.18 -21.09
N GLY A 1155 17.71 -15.98 -20.07
CA GLY A 1155 17.09 -17.28 -19.86
C GLY A 1155 15.59 -17.20 -19.53
N TYR A 1156 15.03 -16.02 -19.21
CA TYR A 1156 13.59 -15.86 -18.96
C TYR A 1156 12.81 -15.36 -20.16
N VAL A 1157 11.72 -16.07 -20.44
CA VAL A 1157 10.56 -15.60 -21.19
C VAL A 1157 9.54 -15.10 -20.16
N ALA A 1158 9.63 -13.82 -19.83
CA ALA A 1158 8.78 -13.15 -18.85
C ALA A 1158 7.70 -12.35 -19.58
N PRO A 1159 6.42 -12.77 -19.54
CA PRO A 1159 5.35 -11.97 -20.12
C PRO A 1159 5.15 -10.68 -19.31
N ILE A 1160 4.86 -9.59 -20.01
CA ILE A 1160 4.30 -8.40 -19.36
C ILE A 1160 2.81 -8.63 -19.15
N GLN A 1161 2.36 -8.29 -17.96
CA GLN A 1161 0.95 -8.25 -17.58
C GLN A 1161 0.53 -6.78 -17.42
N GLU A 1162 -0.67 -6.47 -17.87
CA GLU A 1162 -1.20 -5.10 -17.91
C GLU A 1162 -1.29 -4.44 -16.53
N ASP A 1163 -1.64 -5.22 -15.52
CA ASP A 1163 -1.82 -4.79 -14.13
C ASP A 1163 -0.47 -4.60 -13.37
N GLY A 1164 0.66 -4.90 -14.03
CA GLY A 1164 1.98 -4.86 -13.41
C GLY A 1164 2.19 -5.92 -12.32
N ILE A 1165 1.26 -6.86 -12.18
CA ILE A 1165 1.38 -7.98 -11.25
C ILE A 1165 2.25 -9.04 -11.91
N VAL A 1166 3.16 -9.61 -11.12
CA VAL A 1166 4.06 -10.66 -11.61
C VAL A 1166 3.46 -12.00 -11.22
N ARG A 1167 2.95 -12.76 -12.19
CA ARG A 1167 2.50 -14.15 -11.99
C ARG A 1167 3.59 -15.09 -12.47
N TYR A 1168 4.39 -15.61 -11.54
CA TYR A 1168 5.54 -16.48 -11.88
C TYR A 1168 5.13 -17.78 -12.55
N ALA A 1169 3.88 -18.21 -12.37
CA ALA A 1169 3.32 -19.35 -13.09
C ALA A 1169 3.31 -19.14 -14.62
N ASP A 1170 3.32 -17.90 -15.10
CA ASP A 1170 3.33 -17.57 -16.52
C ASP A 1170 4.76 -17.37 -17.07
N TYR A 1171 5.77 -17.42 -16.21
CA TYR A 1171 7.18 -17.33 -16.62
C TYR A 1171 7.65 -18.66 -17.18
N LYS A 1172 8.46 -18.58 -18.23
CA LYS A 1172 9.11 -19.75 -18.83
C LYS A 1172 10.62 -19.52 -18.94
N LEU A 1173 11.36 -20.62 -18.95
CA LEU A 1173 12.76 -20.67 -19.30
C LEU A 1173 12.92 -20.84 -20.81
N ASN A 1174 13.84 -20.11 -21.39
CA ASN A 1174 14.14 -20.18 -22.82
C ASN A 1174 14.94 -21.45 -23.11
N LYS A 1175 14.38 -22.39 -23.89
CA LYS A 1175 15.02 -23.66 -24.30
C LYS A 1175 16.30 -23.51 -25.12
N ASN A 1176 16.52 -22.35 -25.72
CA ASN A 1176 17.56 -22.15 -26.74
C ASN A 1176 18.80 -21.39 -26.22
N ASN A 1177 18.89 -21.12 -24.92
CA ASN A 1177 20.13 -20.74 -24.24
C ASN A 1177 20.63 -21.95 -23.47
#